data_AF-A0A957UWS3-F1
#
_entry.id   AF-A0A957UWS3-F1
#
_cell.length_a   1.000
_cell.length_b   1.000
_cell.length_c   1.000
_cell.angle_alpha   90.00
_cell.angle_beta   90.00
_cell.angle_gamma   90.00
#
_symmetry.space_group_name_H-M   'P 1'
#
loop_
_entity.id
_entity.type
_entity.pdbx_description
1 polymer ?
#
loop_
_entity_poly.entity_id
_entity_poly.type
_entity_poly.pdbx_seq_one_letter_code
_entity_poly.pdbx_strand_id
1 'polypeptide(L)'
;MLHIRLLGSFRLYINDALVDAIDSPRQQELLAYLLLHRDAPNARTEVAQVLWPDSTAAQQRTNLRQLLFTLRRRLPAIQDFLTGDEQTIGWRGDLAFTLDVADFEQALQHANASAGHVRVAALEAAVAQYTGDLLPDRYEDWILAARERLGQRYVAALEELIDLQSERGEYKPAIAHAQRLLRYDPVRETTYRRLMHLHALAGDAAAALRVYHTCVTALAQELDVAPAEATHNLYLRLLDSGGAPALSTPRPVPADSTALVGRQTEWAALQACWQQSVRGRAHLSVIAGEAGIGKTRLAEELVRWVVHRGVTAVRTRAYAAVGSLAYAPVIEWLRSVLYRPVLGEMAQDHRAELMRLLPELSSQWPELPQPTPMSGAAQRLLLLDALTAAILLPKDPLLLVLDDLQWCDAESLEWLGHLLQVAEDRSLLVVGTLRPEEVAQGHPYTALRYLLQSRGQLTTIELDALTPEETAALAEQVAGKHLDSTQRERLYKSTEGSPLFIVETVREQDSAARAGDDSIAMPRKIQAVIQTRLARLSPPARDLAGIAAIIGRNFAVDLLAASATQLPATLLPALDELWQRRIIREQGTDAYDFSHDRIRDVAYGELSPPRRRFLHRRVAEALEKVNAAAPGDMSGQLAAHYEQAGAPDLAIAWYWQAVEAARRRFAQRDVIALARRGLALLAPLPDSVEWQKLRLSFSIALAGAITATAGILDPEVLDLFTTMQQLAARLGDKVQQYEAQRGLWGCYLNRLWVPRARRQAADNLALAQSIDNPRCLRDAYCNMGLAALEIGSLEKAVGFLEQAMAVVVPPETP
;
A
#
# COMPACT_ATOMS: atom_id res chain seq x y z
N MET A 1 -10.53 38.59 -42.76
CA MET A 1 -11.26 38.77 -41.49
C MET A 1 -10.25 39.01 -40.39
N LEU A 2 -10.53 39.95 -39.47
CA LEU A 2 -9.64 40.31 -38.36
C LEU A 2 -10.08 39.54 -37.11
N HIS A 3 -9.17 38.79 -36.49
CA HIS A 3 -9.44 38.07 -35.23
C HIS A 3 -8.46 38.54 -34.16
N ILE A 4 -8.99 38.96 -33.01
CA ILE A 4 -8.20 39.54 -31.93
C ILE A 4 -8.44 38.72 -30.66
N ARG A 5 -7.35 38.38 -29.97
CA ARG A 5 -7.37 37.72 -28.67
C ARG A 5 -6.71 38.57 -27.61
N LEU A 6 -7.45 38.86 -26.55
CA LEU A 6 -6.99 39.58 -25.35
C LEU A 6 -7.01 38.71 -24.09
N LEU A 7 -7.76 37.59 -24.08
CA LEU A 7 -7.79 36.62 -22.98
C LEU A 7 -6.58 35.68 -23.08
N GLY A 8 -5.59 35.91 -22.22
CA GLY A 8 -4.23 35.41 -22.38
C GLY A 8 -3.33 36.46 -23.06
N SER A 9 -2.29 36.02 -23.75
CA SER A 9 -1.36 36.93 -24.44
C SER A 9 -2.05 37.61 -25.63
N PHE A 10 -1.74 38.89 -25.86
CA PHE A 10 -2.23 39.65 -27.02
C PHE A 10 -1.88 38.95 -28.33
N ARG A 11 -2.88 38.61 -29.15
CA ARG A 11 -2.66 38.06 -30.50
C ARG A 11 -3.63 38.69 -31.49
N LEU A 12 -3.12 39.03 -32.67
CA LEU A 12 -3.90 39.60 -33.76
C LEU A 12 -3.66 38.77 -35.02
N TYR A 13 -4.75 38.35 -35.65
CA TYR A 13 -4.73 37.55 -36.87
C TYR A 13 -5.45 38.28 -38.00
N ILE A 14 -4.86 38.26 -39.19
CA ILE A 14 -5.48 38.75 -40.43
C ILE A 14 -5.55 37.57 -41.39
N ASN A 15 -6.76 37.14 -41.76
CA ASN A 15 -6.98 35.96 -42.61
C ASN A 15 -6.24 34.72 -42.07
N ASP A 16 -6.38 34.47 -40.76
CA ASP A 16 -5.75 33.37 -40.00
C ASP A 16 -4.22 33.39 -39.89
N ALA A 17 -3.54 34.39 -40.45
CA ALA A 17 -2.11 34.61 -40.25
C ALA A 17 -1.86 35.52 -39.03
N LEU A 18 -0.98 35.07 -38.12
CA LEU A 18 -0.54 35.88 -36.97
C LEU A 18 0.23 37.11 -37.47
N VAL A 19 -0.07 38.26 -36.88
CA VAL A 19 0.55 39.54 -37.24
C VAL A 19 1.48 40.00 -36.13
N ASP A 20 2.79 39.90 -36.37
CA ASP A 20 3.83 40.32 -35.41
C ASP A 20 4.18 41.83 -35.53
N ALA A 21 3.47 42.58 -36.37
CA ALA A 21 3.75 44.01 -36.60
C ALA A 21 3.47 44.92 -35.39
N ILE A 22 2.76 44.41 -34.37
CA ILE A 22 2.45 45.09 -33.11
C ILE A 22 3.26 44.44 -31.98
N ASP A 23 4.54 44.79 -31.94
CA ASP A 23 5.53 44.34 -30.95
C ASP A 23 5.63 45.27 -29.73
N SER A 24 5.19 46.52 -29.86
CA SER A 24 5.29 47.52 -28.80
C SER A 24 4.18 47.34 -27.74
N PRO A 25 4.52 47.21 -26.44
CA PRO A 25 3.55 47.10 -25.35
C PRO A 25 2.47 48.19 -25.40
N ARG A 26 2.89 49.45 -25.61
CA ARG A 26 1.98 50.60 -25.67
C ARG A 26 1.01 50.55 -26.85
N GLN A 27 1.41 49.96 -27.98
CA GLN A 27 0.49 49.79 -29.11
C GLN A 27 -0.58 48.75 -28.81
N GLN A 28 -0.21 47.65 -28.14
CA GLN A 28 -1.12 46.60 -27.70
C GLN A 28 -2.11 47.14 -26.66
N GLU A 29 -1.64 47.93 -25.69
CA GLU A 29 -2.47 48.56 -24.66
C GLU A 29 -3.49 49.54 -25.27
N LEU A 30 -3.07 50.41 -26.20
CA LEU A 30 -3.97 51.33 -26.89
C LEU A 30 -5.07 50.57 -27.63
N LEU A 31 -4.71 49.50 -28.37
CA LEU A 31 -5.69 48.68 -29.08
C LEU A 31 -6.63 47.96 -28.12
N ALA A 32 -6.10 47.34 -27.07
CA ALA A 32 -6.91 46.68 -26.06
C ALA A 32 -7.90 47.65 -25.40
N TYR A 33 -7.47 48.87 -25.07
CA TYR A 33 -8.34 49.90 -24.51
C TYR A 33 -9.50 50.24 -25.45
N LEU A 34 -9.20 50.51 -26.73
CA LEU A 34 -10.21 50.85 -27.73
C LEU A 34 -11.18 49.69 -28.01
N LEU A 35 -10.71 48.44 -27.98
CA LEU A 35 -11.52 47.24 -28.19
C LEU A 35 -12.45 46.94 -27.01
N LEU A 36 -11.97 47.17 -25.78
CA LEU A 36 -12.75 47.01 -24.56
C LEU A 36 -13.78 48.14 -24.38
N HIS A 37 -13.54 49.31 -24.96
CA HIS A 37 -14.43 50.48 -24.95
C HIS A 37 -15.00 50.78 -26.35
N ARG A 38 -15.28 49.73 -27.13
CA ARG A 38 -15.72 49.83 -28.53
C ARG A 38 -17.15 50.35 -28.72
N ASP A 39 -17.95 50.33 -27.66
CA ASP A 39 -19.39 50.65 -27.74
C ASP A 39 -19.65 52.16 -27.88
N ALA A 40 -18.63 53.02 -27.64
CA ALA A 40 -18.72 54.47 -27.80
C ALA A 40 -17.37 55.10 -28.21
N PRO A 41 -17.37 56.29 -28.86
CA PRO A 41 -16.15 57.06 -29.08
C PRO A 41 -15.54 57.52 -27.75
N ASN A 42 -14.22 57.38 -27.60
CA ASN A 42 -13.48 57.76 -26.39
C ASN A 42 -12.78 59.12 -26.61
N ALA A 43 -12.75 59.97 -25.58
CA ALA A 43 -12.05 61.24 -25.67
C ALA A 43 -10.54 61.02 -25.74
N ARG A 44 -9.85 61.65 -26.70
CA ARG A 44 -8.39 61.49 -26.86
C ARG A 44 -7.61 61.92 -25.62
N THR A 45 -8.12 62.90 -24.88
CA THR A 45 -7.53 63.34 -23.62
C THR A 45 -7.59 62.26 -22.55
N GLU A 46 -8.69 61.52 -22.47
CA GLU A 46 -8.89 60.43 -21.51
C GLU A 46 -8.01 59.23 -21.86
N VAL A 47 -8.02 58.80 -23.12
CA VAL A 47 -7.14 57.71 -23.61
C VAL A 47 -5.67 58.05 -23.37
N ALA A 48 -5.25 59.29 -23.63
CA ALA A 48 -3.88 59.72 -23.40
C ALA A 48 -3.52 59.79 -21.90
N GLN A 49 -4.46 60.17 -21.05
CA GLN A 49 -4.26 60.20 -19.61
C GLN A 49 -4.12 58.77 -19.03
N VAL A 50 -4.95 57.83 -19.50
CA VAL A 50 -4.91 56.43 -19.06
C VAL A 50 -3.58 55.75 -19.46
N LEU A 51 -3.09 56.00 -20.67
CA LEU A 51 -1.84 55.40 -21.16
C LEU A 51 -0.58 56.08 -20.58
N TRP A 52 -0.64 57.37 -20.24
CA TRP A 52 0.51 58.13 -19.71
C TRP A 52 0.12 58.96 -18.48
N PRO A 53 -0.22 58.33 -17.34
CA PRO A 53 -0.70 59.03 -16.14
C PRO A 53 0.34 60.01 -15.57
N ASP A 54 1.63 59.69 -15.68
CA ASP A 54 2.74 60.49 -15.12
C ASP A 54 3.20 61.66 -16.02
N SER A 55 2.56 61.85 -17.17
CA SER A 55 2.95 62.88 -18.15
C SER A 55 2.08 64.13 -18.06
N THR A 56 2.63 65.29 -18.45
CA THR A 56 1.81 66.51 -18.56
C THR A 56 0.79 66.39 -19.70
N ALA A 57 -0.32 67.14 -19.61
CA ALA A 57 -1.39 67.08 -20.62
C ALA A 57 -0.92 67.38 -22.06
N ALA A 58 0.12 68.22 -22.23
CA ALA A 58 0.73 68.47 -23.55
C ALA A 58 1.56 67.27 -24.04
N GLN A 59 2.29 66.62 -23.14
CA GLN A 59 3.09 65.43 -23.45
C GLN A 59 2.20 64.22 -23.77
N GLN A 60 1.14 64.00 -23.00
CA GLN A 60 0.14 62.95 -23.23
C GLN A 60 -0.43 63.00 -24.66
N ARG A 61 -0.88 64.18 -25.11
CA ARG A 61 -1.41 64.37 -26.47
C ARG A 61 -0.35 64.11 -27.55
N THR A 62 0.88 64.55 -27.31
CA THR A 62 2.00 64.35 -28.24
C THR A 62 2.33 62.85 -28.38
N ASN A 63 2.43 62.15 -27.25
CA ASN A 63 2.68 60.71 -27.21
C ASN A 63 1.56 59.92 -27.90
N LEU A 64 0.28 60.24 -27.63
CA LEU A 64 -0.85 59.59 -28.30
C LEU A 64 -0.81 59.79 -29.82
N ARG A 65 -0.49 61.01 -30.28
CA ARG A 65 -0.38 61.30 -31.72
C ARG A 65 0.72 60.50 -32.39
N GLN A 66 1.89 60.39 -31.74
CA GLN A 66 3.02 59.60 -32.23
C GLN A 66 2.71 58.10 -32.25
N LEU A 67 2.04 57.60 -31.20
CA LEU A 67 1.65 56.20 -31.10
C LEU A 67 0.66 55.82 -32.20
N LEU A 68 -0.37 56.65 -32.43
CA LEU A 68 -1.36 56.45 -33.50
C LEU A 68 -0.72 56.53 -34.89
N PHE A 69 0.20 57.48 -35.11
CA PHE A 69 0.93 57.57 -36.38
C PHE A 69 1.75 56.30 -36.64
N THR A 70 2.46 55.80 -35.62
CA THR A 70 3.28 54.59 -35.73
C THR A 70 2.43 53.35 -35.96
N LEU A 71 1.31 53.24 -35.23
CA LEU A 71 0.35 52.13 -35.36
C LEU A 71 -0.21 52.05 -36.78
N ARG A 72 -0.67 53.19 -37.35
CA ARG A 72 -1.19 53.26 -38.72
C ARG A 72 -0.15 52.89 -39.77
N ARG A 73 1.12 53.25 -39.54
CA ARG A 73 2.22 52.92 -40.46
C ARG A 73 2.60 51.44 -40.42
N ARG A 74 2.60 50.82 -39.22
CA ARG A 74 2.99 49.42 -39.04
C ARG A 74 1.86 48.43 -39.40
N LEU A 75 0.61 48.85 -39.23
CA LEU A 75 -0.54 48.02 -39.55
C LEU A 75 -1.59 48.82 -40.36
N PRO A 76 -1.37 49.04 -41.67
CA PRO A 76 -2.28 49.84 -42.49
C PRO A 76 -3.73 49.32 -42.48
N ALA A 77 -3.91 48.00 -42.40
CA ALA A 77 -5.22 47.36 -42.33
C ALA A 77 -6.04 47.78 -41.10
N ILE A 78 -5.42 48.26 -40.02
CA ILE A 78 -6.14 48.70 -38.81
C ILE A 78 -6.74 50.09 -38.97
N GLN A 79 -6.33 50.85 -39.99
CA GLN A 79 -6.85 52.19 -40.24
C GLN A 79 -8.35 52.18 -40.53
N ASP A 80 -8.83 51.13 -41.19
CA ASP A 80 -10.25 50.97 -41.52
C ASP A 80 -11.11 50.68 -40.28
N PHE A 81 -10.49 50.16 -39.21
CA PHE A 81 -11.13 49.84 -37.93
C PHE A 81 -11.04 50.98 -36.89
N LEU A 82 -10.40 52.10 -37.20
CA LEU A 82 -10.31 53.25 -36.29
C LEU A 82 -11.22 54.39 -36.76
N THR A 83 -12.05 54.90 -35.85
CA THR A 83 -12.88 56.10 -36.05
C THR A 83 -12.44 57.24 -35.13
N GLY A 84 -12.86 58.46 -35.44
CA GLY A 84 -12.66 59.63 -34.58
C GLY A 84 -12.19 60.86 -35.34
N ASP A 85 -12.50 62.03 -34.79
CA ASP A 85 -12.16 63.35 -35.31
C ASP A 85 -10.90 63.91 -34.63
N GLU A 86 -10.77 65.21 -34.35
CA GLU A 86 -9.65 65.76 -33.58
C GLU A 86 -9.75 65.48 -32.07
N GLN A 87 -10.96 65.32 -31.53
CA GLN A 87 -11.22 65.19 -30.10
C GLN A 87 -11.46 63.76 -29.64
N THR A 88 -11.96 62.91 -30.53
CA THR A 88 -12.37 61.54 -30.20
C THR A 88 -11.56 60.48 -30.95
N ILE A 89 -11.51 59.28 -30.40
CA ILE A 89 -11.01 58.08 -31.05
C ILE A 89 -11.84 56.87 -30.60
N GLY A 90 -12.19 56.01 -31.54
CA GLY A 90 -12.98 54.82 -31.27
C GLY A 90 -12.61 53.67 -32.18
N TRP A 91 -13.13 52.50 -31.85
CA TRP A 91 -13.10 51.34 -32.73
C TRP A 91 -14.33 51.34 -33.64
N ARG A 92 -14.15 51.02 -34.91
CA ARG A 92 -15.24 50.91 -35.89
C ARG A 92 -15.82 49.51 -35.85
N GLY A 93 -17.06 49.39 -35.37
CA GLY A 93 -17.73 48.10 -35.21
C GLY A 93 -18.49 47.57 -36.43
N ASP A 94 -18.58 48.33 -37.53
CA ASP A 94 -19.34 47.96 -38.74
C ASP A 94 -18.60 46.99 -39.67
N LEU A 95 -17.28 46.91 -39.55
CA LEU A 95 -16.44 45.95 -40.27
C LEU A 95 -16.41 44.60 -39.55
N ALA A 96 -16.35 43.51 -40.31
CA ALA A 96 -16.32 42.16 -39.73
C ALA A 96 -14.99 41.87 -39.01
N PHE A 97 -15.04 41.78 -37.68
CA PHE A 97 -13.95 41.28 -36.82
C PHE A 97 -14.52 40.38 -35.70
N THR A 98 -13.67 39.55 -35.09
CA THR A 98 -14.00 38.83 -33.85
C THR A 98 -13.08 39.25 -32.72
N LEU A 99 -13.60 39.22 -31.50
CA LEU A 99 -12.89 39.56 -30.28
C LEU A 99 -13.31 38.57 -29.19
N ASP A 100 -12.36 37.80 -28.67
CA ASP A 100 -12.60 36.78 -27.65
C ASP A 100 -13.32 37.32 -26.39
N VAL A 101 -12.99 38.52 -25.94
CA VAL A 101 -13.70 39.18 -24.82
C VAL A 101 -15.15 39.48 -25.17
N ALA A 102 -15.44 39.91 -26.40
CA ALA A 102 -16.80 40.17 -26.86
C ALA A 102 -17.59 38.86 -26.98
N ASP A 103 -16.98 37.83 -27.55
CA ASP A 103 -17.57 36.49 -27.70
C ASP A 103 -17.89 35.88 -26.32
N PHE A 104 -16.98 36.04 -25.34
CA PHE A 104 -17.19 35.66 -23.95
C PHE A 104 -18.38 36.38 -23.31
N GLU A 105 -18.42 37.72 -23.39
CA GLU A 105 -19.49 38.53 -22.81
C GLU A 105 -20.85 38.25 -23.48
N GLN A 106 -20.87 38.05 -24.80
CA GLN A 106 -22.08 37.72 -25.55
C GLN A 106 -22.59 36.31 -25.19
N ALA A 107 -21.71 35.33 -25.03
CA ALA A 107 -22.09 33.99 -24.59
C ALA A 107 -22.71 34.01 -23.16
N LEU A 108 -22.17 34.83 -22.25
CA LEU A 108 -22.77 35.03 -20.92
C LEU A 108 -24.14 35.72 -20.99
N GLN A 109 -24.30 36.74 -21.85
CA GLN A 109 -25.61 37.38 -22.08
C GLN A 109 -26.63 36.38 -22.63
N HIS A 110 -26.21 35.53 -23.57
CA HIS A 110 -27.06 34.49 -24.12
C HIS A 110 -27.45 33.44 -23.05
N ALA A 111 -26.52 33.05 -22.18
CA ALA A 111 -26.80 32.18 -21.04
C ALA A 111 -27.84 32.79 -20.09
N ASN A 112 -27.70 34.08 -19.76
CA ASN A 112 -28.65 34.79 -18.90
C ASN A 112 -30.06 34.87 -19.49
N ALA A 113 -30.18 34.96 -20.82
CA ALA A 113 -31.45 34.97 -21.54
C ALA A 113 -32.02 33.56 -21.81
N SER A 114 -31.28 32.50 -21.48
CA SER A 114 -31.63 31.11 -21.79
C SER A 114 -32.01 30.30 -20.54
N ALA A 115 -32.65 29.15 -20.75
CA ALA A 115 -33.00 28.20 -19.70
C ALA A 115 -32.63 26.76 -20.08
N GLY A 116 -32.54 25.88 -19.08
CA GLY A 116 -32.34 24.44 -19.29
C GLY A 116 -31.03 24.10 -20.00
N HIS A 117 -31.09 23.24 -21.02
CA HIS A 117 -29.90 22.77 -21.76
C HIS A 117 -29.24 23.86 -22.59
N VAL A 118 -30.01 24.81 -23.12
CA VAL A 118 -29.49 25.95 -23.90
C VAL A 118 -28.62 26.84 -23.03
N ARG A 119 -29.02 27.04 -21.77
CA ARG A 119 -28.22 27.79 -20.79
C ARG A 119 -26.87 27.13 -20.49
N VAL A 120 -26.85 25.81 -20.28
CA VAL A 120 -25.60 25.05 -20.05
C VAL A 120 -24.67 25.16 -21.26
N ALA A 121 -25.19 24.95 -22.47
CA ALA A 121 -24.39 25.09 -23.69
C ALA A 121 -23.83 26.50 -23.89
N ALA A 122 -24.61 27.54 -23.56
CA ALA A 122 -24.17 28.93 -23.63
C ALA A 122 -23.06 29.24 -22.59
N LEU A 123 -23.18 28.73 -21.37
CA LEU A 123 -22.15 28.86 -20.33
C LEU A 123 -20.86 28.09 -20.71
N GLU A 124 -20.98 26.88 -21.26
CA GLU A 124 -19.83 26.10 -21.76
C GLU A 124 -19.11 26.85 -22.88
N ALA A 125 -19.86 27.46 -23.80
CA ALA A 125 -19.32 28.30 -24.86
C ALA A 125 -18.58 29.52 -24.28
N ALA A 126 -19.15 30.19 -23.27
CA ALA A 126 -18.47 31.31 -22.59
C ALA A 126 -17.16 30.85 -21.94
N VAL A 127 -17.20 29.80 -21.12
CA VAL A 127 -16.03 29.23 -20.45
C VAL A 127 -14.97 28.78 -21.46
N ALA A 128 -15.35 28.31 -22.65
CA ALA A 128 -14.40 27.95 -23.71
C ALA A 128 -13.63 29.15 -24.30
N GLN A 129 -14.23 30.34 -24.36
CA GLN A 129 -13.54 31.56 -24.84
C GLN A 129 -12.50 32.09 -23.85
N TYR A 130 -12.65 31.79 -22.56
CA TYR A 130 -11.74 32.26 -21.52
C TYR A 130 -10.50 31.35 -21.42
N THR A 131 -9.46 31.68 -22.19
CA THR A 131 -8.20 30.92 -22.26
C THR A 131 -7.13 31.35 -21.26
N GLY A 132 -7.30 32.49 -20.59
CA GLY A 132 -6.39 33.04 -19.60
C GLY A 132 -6.80 34.46 -19.20
N ASP A 133 -6.14 35.02 -18.19
CA ASP A 133 -6.40 36.38 -17.74
C ASP A 133 -6.21 37.42 -18.85
N LEU A 134 -6.94 38.53 -18.77
CA LEU A 134 -6.80 39.64 -19.71
C LEU A 134 -5.37 40.19 -19.67
N LEU A 135 -4.61 40.01 -20.75
CA LEU A 135 -3.25 40.51 -20.96
C LEU A 135 -2.33 40.31 -19.75
N PRO A 136 -1.96 39.06 -19.38
CA PRO A 136 -1.33 38.74 -18.10
C PRO A 136 0.01 39.45 -17.87
N ASP A 137 0.74 39.77 -18.95
CA ASP A 137 2.04 40.46 -18.92
C ASP A 137 1.94 42.00 -18.78
N ARG A 138 0.76 42.50 -18.38
CA ARG A 138 0.43 43.93 -18.28
C ARG A 138 -0.16 44.24 -16.91
N TYR A 139 0.18 45.40 -16.34
CA TYR A 139 -0.08 45.73 -14.92
C TYR A 139 -0.67 47.13 -14.73
N GLU A 140 -1.15 47.76 -15.80
CA GLU A 140 -1.79 49.07 -15.76
C GLU A 140 -3.13 48.98 -15.01
N ASP A 141 -3.43 49.97 -14.17
CA ASP A 141 -4.60 49.96 -13.26
C ASP A 141 -5.93 49.67 -13.97
N TRP A 142 -6.12 50.24 -15.17
CA TRP A 142 -7.34 50.02 -15.96
C TRP A 142 -7.45 48.58 -16.50
N ILE A 143 -6.32 47.92 -16.77
CA ILE A 143 -6.26 46.51 -17.18
C ILE A 143 -6.54 45.62 -15.97
N LEU A 144 -5.96 45.92 -14.81
CA LEU A 144 -6.21 45.16 -13.58
C LEU A 144 -7.70 45.18 -13.21
N ALA A 145 -8.36 46.35 -13.28
CA ALA A 145 -9.80 46.47 -13.05
C ALA A 145 -10.63 45.67 -14.06
N ALA A 146 -10.28 45.70 -15.35
CA ALA A 146 -10.96 44.93 -16.39
C ALA A 146 -10.72 43.41 -16.26
N ARG A 147 -9.50 43.00 -15.89
CA ARG A 147 -9.11 41.61 -15.63
C ARG A 147 -9.91 41.04 -14.47
N GLU A 148 -9.96 41.75 -13.35
CA GLU A 148 -10.74 41.37 -12.17
C GLU A 148 -12.22 41.19 -12.52
N ARG A 149 -12.81 42.16 -13.24
CA ARG A 149 -14.22 42.09 -13.69
C ARG A 149 -14.49 40.85 -14.55
N LEU A 150 -13.61 40.54 -15.50
CA LEU A 150 -13.76 39.39 -16.39
C LEU A 150 -13.50 38.06 -15.65
N GLY A 151 -12.50 38.02 -14.76
CA GLY A 151 -12.19 36.88 -13.91
C GLY A 151 -13.36 36.51 -12.99
N GLN A 152 -13.98 37.50 -12.34
CA GLN A 152 -15.18 37.30 -11.51
C GLN A 152 -16.35 36.71 -12.31
N ARG A 153 -16.58 37.17 -13.54
CA ARG A 153 -17.62 36.61 -14.43
C ARG A 153 -17.31 35.18 -14.87
N TYR A 154 -16.06 34.88 -15.17
CA TYR A 154 -15.61 33.55 -15.56
C TYR A 154 -15.79 32.54 -14.43
N VAL A 155 -15.35 32.93 -13.23
CA VAL A 155 -15.58 32.21 -11.98
C VAL A 155 -17.06 31.93 -11.76
N ALA A 156 -17.92 32.95 -11.87
CA ALA A 156 -19.36 32.81 -11.66
C ALA A 156 -19.98 31.83 -12.68
N ALA A 157 -19.56 31.89 -13.95
CA ALA A 157 -20.01 30.97 -14.98
C ALA A 157 -19.62 29.51 -14.70
N LEU A 158 -18.39 29.28 -14.20
CA LEU A 158 -17.95 27.94 -13.78
C LEU A 158 -18.73 27.42 -12.57
N GLU A 159 -18.95 28.27 -11.55
CA GLU A 159 -19.73 27.90 -10.37
C GLU A 159 -21.17 27.53 -10.74
N GLU A 160 -21.78 28.28 -11.65
CA GLU A 160 -23.13 28.01 -12.15
C GLU A 160 -23.20 26.71 -12.99
N LEU A 161 -22.20 26.45 -13.83
CA LEU A 161 -22.11 25.18 -14.58
C LEU A 161 -22.01 23.98 -13.64
N ILE A 162 -21.17 24.08 -12.60
CA ILE A 162 -21.00 23.04 -11.59
C ILE A 162 -22.34 22.74 -10.92
N ASP A 163 -23.09 23.77 -10.52
CA ASP A 163 -24.36 23.60 -9.83
C ASP A 163 -25.44 23.00 -10.76
N LEU A 164 -25.60 23.55 -11.98
CA LEU A 164 -26.59 23.08 -12.96
C LEU A 164 -26.34 21.62 -13.41
N GLN A 165 -25.08 21.22 -13.57
CA GLN A 165 -24.74 19.85 -13.96
C GLN A 165 -24.87 18.88 -12.78
N SER A 166 -24.49 19.31 -11.57
CA SER A 166 -24.68 18.53 -10.34
C SER A 166 -26.15 18.19 -10.09
N GLU A 167 -27.05 19.17 -10.25
CA GLU A 167 -28.51 18.99 -10.11
C GLU A 167 -29.10 18.00 -11.12
N ARG A 168 -28.48 17.85 -12.30
CA ARG A 168 -28.89 16.88 -13.34
C ARG A 168 -28.25 15.50 -13.17
N GLY A 169 -27.38 15.31 -12.18
CA GLY A 169 -26.63 14.07 -11.98
C GLY A 169 -25.45 13.90 -12.95
N GLU A 170 -25.07 14.94 -13.68
CA GLU A 170 -23.95 14.95 -14.61
C GLU A 170 -22.63 15.23 -13.87
N TYR A 171 -22.21 14.31 -13.01
CA TYR A 171 -21.07 14.56 -12.11
C TYR A 171 -19.72 14.68 -12.83
N LYS A 172 -19.51 13.97 -13.94
CA LYS A 172 -18.25 14.02 -14.69
C LYS A 172 -17.93 15.41 -15.26
N PRO A 173 -18.82 16.09 -16.01
CA PRO A 173 -18.55 17.44 -16.48
C PRO A 173 -18.48 18.44 -15.31
N ALA A 174 -19.28 18.27 -14.24
CA ALA A 174 -19.21 19.13 -13.06
C ALA A 174 -17.84 19.05 -12.37
N ILE A 175 -17.28 17.84 -12.23
CA ILE A 175 -15.92 17.60 -11.72
C ILE A 175 -14.88 18.31 -12.59
N ALA A 176 -15.00 18.21 -13.92
CA ALA A 176 -14.06 18.85 -14.85
C ALA A 176 -14.08 20.39 -14.73
N HIS A 177 -15.26 20.99 -14.55
CA HIS A 177 -15.38 22.43 -14.34
C HIS A 177 -14.89 22.87 -12.95
N ALA A 178 -15.15 22.09 -11.90
CA ALA A 178 -14.60 22.36 -10.56
C ALA A 178 -13.06 22.29 -10.54
N GLN A 179 -12.46 21.31 -11.23
CA GLN A 179 -11.01 21.23 -11.42
C GLN A 179 -10.46 22.39 -12.26
N ARG A 180 -11.22 22.87 -13.26
CA ARG A 180 -10.84 24.06 -14.04
C ARG A 180 -10.88 25.33 -13.18
N LEU A 181 -11.86 25.46 -12.28
CA LEU A 181 -11.94 26.56 -11.32
C LEU A 181 -10.77 26.54 -10.33
N LEU A 182 -10.39 25.37 -9.79
CA LEU A 182 -9.22 25.26 -8.90
C LEU A 182 -7.88 25.52 -9.59
N ARG A 183 -7.77 25.29 -10.90
CA ARG A 183 -6.58 25.72 -11.66
C ARG A 183 -6.50 27.24 -11.83
N TYR A 184 -7.63 27.93 -11.80
CA TYR A 184 -7.70 29.39 -11.86
C TYR A 184 -7.49 30.03 -10.48
N ASP A 185 -8.13 29.46 -9.45
CA ASP A 185 -8.06 29.93 -8.06
C ASP A 185 -7.81 28.74 -7.11
N PRO A 186 -6.52 28.38 -6.88
CA PRO A 186 -6.13 27.20 -6.10
C PRO A 186 -6.47 27.28 -4.61
N VAL A 187 -6.72 28.48 -4.07
CA VAL A 187 -7.00 28.68 -2.64
C VAL A 187 -8.49 28.68 -2.32
N ARG A 188 -9.34 28.45 -3.32
CA ARG A 188 -10.80 28.49 -3.16
C ARG A 188 -11.37 27.25 -2.49
N GLU A 189 -11.40 27.28 -1.17
CA GLU A 189 -11.87 26.18 -0.32
C GLU A 189 -13.33 25.75 -0.58
N THR A 190 -14.22 26.67 -0.96
CA THR A 190 -15.60 26.35 -1.36
C THR A 190 -15.65 25.38 -2.54
N THR A 191 -14.75 25.53 -3.51
CA THR A 191 -14.65 24.66 -4.69
C THR A 191 -14.14 23.27 -4.30
N TYR A 192 -13.19 23.17 -3.37
CA TYR A 192 -12.76 21.87 -2.83
C TYR A 192 -13.93 21.13 -2.19
N ARG A 193 -14.74 21.79 -1.35
CA ARG A 193 -15.93 21.15 -0.75
C ARG A 193 -16.94 20.67 -1.80
N ARG A 194 -17.20 21.47 -2.84
CA ARG A 194 -18.06 21.07 -3.98
C ARG A 194 -17.49 19.84 -4.68
N LEU A 195 -16.18 19.83 -4.95
CA LEU A 195 -15.50 18.73 -5.60
C LEU A 195 -15.51 17.45 -4.75
N MET A 196 -15.34 17.56 -3.42
CA MET A 196 -15.52 16.45 -2.48
C MET A 196 -16.93 15.87 -2.55
N HIS A 197 -17.96 16.72 -2.54
CA HIS A 197 -19.35 16.30 -2.67
C HIS A 197 -19.64 15.64 -4.03
N LEU A 198 -19.15 16.20 -5.13
CA LEU A 198 -19.33 15.63 -6.47
C LEU A 198 -18.69 14.25 -6.59
N HIS A 199 -17.49 14.05 -6.04
CA HIS A 199 -16.85 12.74 -6.01
C HIS A 199 -17.62 11.75 -5.14
N ALA A 200 -18.13 12.18 -3.99
CA ALA A 200 -18.97 11.34 -3.14
C ALA A 200 -20.28 10.92 -3.85
N LEU A 201 -20.96 11.86 -4.52
CA LEU A 201 -22.18 11.58 -5.30
C LEU A 201 -21.90 10.68 -6.52
N ALA A 202 -20.72 10.77 -7.11
CA ALA A 202 -20.26 9.88 -8.17
C ALA A 202 -19.83 8.48 -7.67
N GLY A 203 -19.89 8.22 -6.36
CA GLY A 203 -19.50 6.95 -5.74
C GLY A 203 -18.00 6.77 -5.54
N ASP A 204 -17.19 7.83 -5.67
CA ASP A 204 -15.73 7.81 -5.50
C ASP A 204 -15.32 8.53 -4.20
N ALA A 205 -15.64 7.91 -3.05
CA ALA A 205 -15.28 8.43 -1.74
C ALA A 205 -13.76 8.65 -1.59
N ALA A 206 -12.94 7.78 -2.19
CA ALA A 206 -11.50 7.91 -2.18
C ALA A 206 -11.03 9.19 -2.91
N ALA A 207 -11.64 9.54 -4.04
CA ALA A 207 -11.37 10.83 -4.69
C ALA A 207 -11.80 12.01 -3.82
N ALA A 208 -12.92 11.92 -3.14
CA ALA A 208 -13.36 12.97 -2.23
C ALA A 208 -12.34 13.19 -1.09
N LEU A 209 -11.76 12.12 -0.53
CA LEU A 209 -10.70 12.22 0.48
C LEU A 209 -9.39 12.80 -0.10
N ARG A 210 -8.98 12.40 -1.31
CA ARG A 210 -7.81 12.99 -2.00
C ARG A 210 -7.96 14.50 -2.22
N VAL A 211 -9.17 14.95 -2.56
CA VAL A 211 -9.49 16.37 -2.75
C VAL A 211 -9.33 17.14 -1.44
N TYR A 212 -9.69 16.56 -0.29
CA TYR A 212 -9.41 17.17 1.01
C TYR A 212 -7.91 17.32 1.27
N HIS A 213 -7.10 16.28 1.03
CA HIS A 213 -5.65 16.38 1.21
C HIS A 213 -5.02 17.41 0.25
N THR A 214 -5.51 17.49 -0.99
CA THR A 214 -5.09 18.51 -1.94
C THR A 214 -5.45 19.92 -1.45
N CYS A 215 -6.62 20.08 -0.83
CA CYS A 215 -7.03 21.34 -0.19
C CYS A 215 -6.09 21.74 0.95
N VAL A 216 -5.75 20.79 1.84
CA VAL A 216 -4.79 21.01 2.93
C VAL A 216 -3.44 21.48 2.39
N THR A 217 -2.92 20.80 1.37
CA THR A 217 -1.64 21.15 0.76
C THR A 217 -1.67 22.53 0.10
N ALA A 218 -2.71 22.83 -0.70
CA ALA A 218 -2.83 24.10 -1.40
C ALA A 218 -2.95 25.30 -0.43
N LEU A 219 -3.77 25.17 0.61
CA LEU A 219 -3.94 26.22 1.63
C LEU A 219 -2.66 26.41 2.48
N ALA A 220 -1.96 25.33 2.82
CA ALA A 220 -0.70 25.41 3.55
C ALA A 220 0.41 26.08 2.71
N GLN A 221 0.48 25.79 1.40
CA GLN A 221 1.51 26.35 0.52
C GLN A 221 1.29 27.82 0.19
N GLU A 222 0.06 28.21 -0.13
CA GLU A 222 -0.24 29.56 -0.63
C GLU A 222 -0.58 30.55 0.49
N LEU A 223 -1.18 30.09 1.59
CA LEU A 223 -1.72 30.95 2.65
C LEU A 223 -1.20 30.62 4.06
N ASP A 224 -0.46 29.53 4.25
CA ASP A 224 0.03 29.03 5.55
C ASP A 224 -1.11 28.84 6.60
N VAL A 225 -2.28 28.38 6.13
CA VAL A 225 -3.45 28.12 6.97
C VAL A 225 -3.97 26.69 6.82
N ALA A 226 -4.59 26.17 7.88
CA ALA A 226 -5.33 24.92 7.82
C ALA A 226 -6.72 25.12 7.19
N PRO A 227 -7.36 24.05 6.65
CA PRO A 227 -8.73 24.13 6.16
C PRO A 227 -9.72 24.59 7.23
N ALA A 228 -10.75 25.31 6.82
CA ALA A 228 -11.86 25.70 7.67
C ALA A 228 -12.59 24.49 8.25
N GLU A 229 -13.17 24.68 9.44
CA GLU A 229 -13.86 23.63 10.19
C GLU A 229 -14.98 22.95 9.37
N ALA A 230 -15.70 23.71 8.53
CA ALA A 230 -16.74 23.16 7.66
C ALA A 230 -16.19 22.16 6.60
N THR A 231 -14.95 22.35 6.14
CA THR A 231 -14.26 21.45 5.20
C THR A 231 -13.75 20.22 5.93
N HIS A 232 -13.18 20.41 7.13
CA HIS A 232 -12.77 19.30 7.99
C HIS A 232 -13.96 18.43 8.41
N ASN A 233 -15.09 19.04 8.79
CA ASN A 233 -16.32 18.32 9.14
C ASN A 233 -16.95 17.59 7.95
N LEU A 234 -16.79 18.10 6.73
CA LEU A 234 -17.18 17.35 5.53
C LEU A 234 -16.27 16.13 5.34
N TYR A 235 -14.96 16.29 5.52
CA TYR A 235 -14.01 15.18 5.50
C TYR A 235 -14.37 14.11 6.54
N LEU A 236 -14.60 14.50 7.81
CA LEU A 236 -14.98 13.57 8.87
C LEU A 236 -16.31 12.86 8.57
N ARG A 237 -17.32 13.58 8.04
CA ARG A 237 -18.58 12.94 7.62
C ARG A 237 -18.37 11.95 6.48
N LEU A 238 -17.52 12.25 5.50
CA LEU A 238 -17.19 11.31 4.43
C LEU A 238 -16.37 10.12 4.94
N LEU A 239 -15.57 10.31 6.00
CA LEU A 239 -14.86 9.25 6.71
C LEU A 239 -15.83 8.31 7.45
N ASP A 240 -16.80 8.88 8.16
CA ASP A 240 -17.77 8.19 9.02
C ASP A 240 -18.89 7.51 8.20
N SER A 241 -19.35 8.17 7.12
CA SER A 241 -20.22 7.57 6.10
C SER A 241 -19.52 6.48 5.30
N GLY A 242 -18.18 6.42 5.36
CA GLY A 242 -17.31 5.41 4.79
C GLY A 242 -16.84 4.34 5.79
N GLY A 243 -17.43 4.28 7.00
CA GLY A 243 -17.05 3.38 8.09
C GLY A 243 -17.57 1.93 7.97
N ALA A 244 -18.47 1.66 7.02
CA ALA A 244 -18.61 0.34 6.43
C ALA A 244 -17.77 0.35 5.15
N PRO A 245 -17.01 -0.69 4.82
CA PRO A 245 -16.34 -0.73 3.54
C PRO A 245 -17.44 -0.99 2.50
N ALA A 246 -18.07 0.10 2.07
CA ALA A 246 -18.79 0.15 0.83
C ALA A 246 -17.80 -0.34 -0.20
N LEU A 247 -18.13 -1.49 -0.79
CA LEU A 247 -17.52 -2.12 -1.95
C LEU A 247 -16.31 -1.31 -2.43
N SER A 248 -15.11 -1.84 -2.22
CA SER A 248 -14.07 -1.60 -3.20
C SER A 248 -14.61 -2.19 -4.51
N THR A 249 -15.49 -1.46 -5.20
CA THR A 249 -15.46 -1.45 -6.65
C THR A 249 -14.00 -1.17 -6.96
N PRO A 250 -13.30 -2.07 -7.65
CA PRO A 250 -11.94 -1.77 -8.05
C PRO A 250 -12.00 -0.43 -8.76
N ARG A 251 -11.35 0.59 -8.16
CA ARG A 251 -11.03 1.84 -8.84
C ARG A 251 -10.55 1.42 -10.23
N PRO A 252 -11.10 1.97 -11.33
CA PRO A 252 -10.49 1.75 -12.62
C PRO A 252 -9.04 2.21 -12.45
N VAL A 253 -8.13 1.23 -12.45
CA VAL A 253 -6.74 1.48 -12.80
C VAL A 253 -6.83 2.32 -14.08
N PRO A 254 -6.08 3.44 -14.19
CA PRO A 254 -6.09 4.25 -15.41
C PRO A 254 -6.06 3.31 -16.63
N ALA A 255 -6.80 3.69 -17.68
CA ALA A 255 -7.06 2.89 -18.88
C ALA A 255 -5.79 2.42 -19.65
N ASP A 256 -4.60 2.59 -19.08
CA ASP A 256 -3.30 2.10 -19.54
C ASP A 256 -2.98 0.68 -19.01
N SER A 257 -4.00 -0.11 -18.69
CA SER A 257 -3.85 -1.54 -18.46
C SER A 257 -3.59 -2.22 -19.81
N THR A 258 -2.32 -2.35 -20.20
CA THR A 258 -1.93 -3.17 -21.35
C THR A 258 -2.61 -4.55 -21.25
N ALA A 259 -3.27 -4.94 -22.33
CA ALA A 259 -3.91 -6.24 -22.51
C ALA A 259 -2.94 -7.37 -22.15
N LEU A 260 -3.48 -8.51 -21.70
CA LEU A 260 -2.69 -9.69 -21.41
C LEU A 260 -2.09 -10.24 -22.73
N VAL A 261 -0.80 -10.02 -22.97
CA VAL A 261 -0.09 -10.48 -24.18
C VAL A 261 0.58 -11.82 -23.91
N GLY A 262 0.44 -12.76 -24.85
CA GLY A 262 1.20 -14.02 -24.87
C GLY A 262 0.90 -15.02 -23.76
N ARG A 263 -0.26 -14.93 -23.11
CA ARG A 263 -0.63 -15.77 -21.95
C ARG A 263 -1.96 -16.50 -22.14
N GLN A 264 -2.34 -16.79 -23.38
CA GLN A 264 -3.67 -17.33 -23.68
C GLN A 264 -3.86 -18.76 -23.14
N THR A 265 -2.81 -19.59 -23.17
CA THR A 265 -2.86 -20.97 -22.66
C THR A 265 -2.96 -20.99 -21.15
N GLU A 266 -2.14 -20.21 -20.45
CA GLU A 266 -2.13 -20.13 -18.99
C GLU A 266 -3.40 -19.46 -18.46
N TRP A 267 -3.91 -18.46 -19.17
CA TRP A 267 -5.20 -17.85 -18.90
C TRP A 267 -6.35 -18.85 -19.04
N ALA A 268 -6.38 -19.65 -20.11
CA ALA A 268 -7.38 -20.69 -20.30
C ALA A 268 -7.32 -21.76 -19.18
N ALA A 269 -6.12 -22.12 -18.73
CA ALA A 269 -5.93 -23.05 -17.62
C ALA A 269 -6.47 -22.50 -16.29
N LEU A 270 -6.22 -21.22 -15.98
CA LEU A 270 -6.80 -20.56 -14.79
C LEU A 270 -8.33 -20.48 -14.86
N GLN A 271 -8.88 -20.16 -16.03
CA GLN A 271 -10.33 -20.16 -16.24
C GLN A 271 -10.94 -21.55 -16.05
N ALA A 272 -10.26 -22.60 -16.50
CA ALA A 272 -10.70 -23.98 -16.28
C ALA A 272 -10.69 -24.35 -14.79
N CYS A 273 -9.66 -23.96 -14.02
CA CYS A 273 -9.61 -24.16 -12.57
C CYS A 273 -10.76 -23.45 -11.85
N TRP A 274 -11.05 -22.21 -12.25
CA TRP A 274 -12.21 -21.47 -11.73
C TRP A 274 -13.54 -22.18 -12.02
N GLN A 275 -13.75 -22.62 -13.27
CA GLN A 275 -14.98 -23.34 -13.65
C GLN A 275 -15.16 -24.65 -12.88
N GLN A 276 -14.06 -25.36 -12.60
CA GLN A 276 -14.10 -26.56 -11.76
C GLN A 276 -14.47 -26.21 -10.32
N SER A 277 -13.92 -25.12 -9.78
CA SER A 277 -14.17 -24.71 -8.40
C SER A 277 -15.61 -24.28 -8.17
N VAL A 278 -16.21 -23.53 -9.11
CA VAL A 278 -17.61 -23.11 -9.05
C VAL A 278 -18.58 -24.32 -9.00
N ARG A 279 -18.17 -25.49 -9.50
CA ARG A 279 -18.96 -26.74 -9.44
C ARG A 279 -18.87 -27.46 -8.08
N GLY A 280 -18.35 -26.80 -7.05
CA GLY A 280 -18.30 -27.34 -5.68
C GLY A 280 -17.07 -28.22 -5.45
N ARG A 281 -15.91 -27.83 -5.95
CA ARG A 281 -14.64 -28.51 -5.66
C ARG A 281 -13.59 -27.52 -5.19
N ALA A 282 -13.16 -27.62 -3.94
CA ALA A 282 -12.08 -26.76 -3.47
C ALA A 282 -10.77 -27.12 -4.16
N HIS A 283 -10.07 -26.10 -4.68
CA HIS A 283 -8.88 -26.29 -5.50
C HIS A 283 -7.79 -25.25 -5.22
N LEU A 284 -6.53 -25.65 -5.30
CA LEU A 284 -5.37 -24.75 -5.31
C LEU A 284 -4.77 -24.68 -6.71
N SER A 285 -4.70 -23.48 -7.28
CA SER A 285 -3.96 -23.20 -8.51
C SER A 285 -2.69 -22.42 -8.19
N VAL A 286 -1.53 -22.98 -8.49
CA VAL A 286 -0.23 -22.33 -8.28
C VAL A 286 0.32 -21.83 -9.59
N ILE A 287 0.53 -20.52 -9.71
CA ILE A 287 1.19 -19.86 -10.85
C ILE A 287 2.68 -19.78 -10.51
N ALA A 288 3.49 -20.62 -11.16
CA ALA A 288 4.92 -20.73 -10.91
C ALA A 288 5.73 -20.07 -12.04
N GLY A 289 6.87 -19.46 -11.73
CA GLY A 289 7.78 -18.90 -12.72
C GLY A 289 8.75 -17.90 -12.11
N GLU A 290 9.67 -17.37 -12.92
CA GLU A 290 10.74 -16.49 -12.44
C GLU A 290 10.24 -15.12 -11.96
N ALA A 291 11.05 -14.44 -11.14
CA ALA A 291 10.78 -13.06 -10.73
C ALA A 291 10.57 -12.11 -11.94
N GLY A 292 9.45 -11.37 -11.95
CA GLY A 292 9.14 -10.41 -13.03
C GLY A 292 8.48 -11.01 -14.27
N ILE A 293 8.24 -12.32 -14.33
CA ILE A 293 7.63 -13.02 -15.49
C ILE A 293 6.14 -12.73 -15.71
N GLY A 294 5.48 -12.06 -14.75
CA GLY A 294 4.05 -11.69 -14.84
C GLY A 294 3.07 -12.51 -13.99
N LYS A 295 3.54 -13.37 -13.06
CA LYS A 295 2.68 -14.17 -12.17
C LYS A 295 1.56 -13.37 -11.50
N THR A 296 1.95 -12.28 -10.82
CA THR A 296 1.03 -11.39 -10.12
C THR A 296 0.03 -10.73 -11.08
N ARG A 297 0.49 -10.34 -12.28
CA ARG A 297 -0.36 -9.72 -13.30
C ARG A 297 -1.45 -10.68 -13.79
N LEU A 298 -1.10 -11.96 -13.96
CA LEU A 298 -2.05 -13.00 -14.37
C LEU A 298 -3.09 -13.28 -13.27
N ALA A 299 -2.66 -13.37 -12.01
CA ALA A 299 -3.57 -13.50 -10.86
C ALA A 299 -4.52 -12.29 -10.73
N GLU A 300 -4.01 -11.07 -10.94
CA GLU A 300 -4.82 -9.84 -10.94
C GLU A 300 -5.87 -9.83 -12.04
N GLU A 301 -5.53 -10.35 -13.22
CA GLU A 301 -6.48 -10.47 -14.32
C GLU A 301 -7.63 -11.42 -13.98
N LEU A 302 -7.35 -12.53 -13.29
CA LEU A 302 -8.38 -13.45 -12.81
C LEU A 302 -9.29 -12.78 -11.79
N VAL A 303 -8.73 -12.06 -10.82
CA VAL A 303 -9.52 -11.30 -9.84
C VAL A 303 -10.47 -10.33 -10.53
N ARG A 304 -9.97 -9.54 -11.50
CA ARG A 304 -10.82 -8.62 -12.28
C ARG A 304 -11.93 -9.34 -13.02
N TRP A 305 -11.60 -10.47 -13.65
CA TRP A 305 -12.55 -11.27 -14.42
C TRP A 305 -13.64 -11.91 -13.55
N VAL A 306 -13.30 -12.39 -12.35
CA VAL A 306 -14.24 -12.97 -11.38
C VAL A 306 -15.12 -11.88 -10.74
N VAL A 307 -14.53 -10.77 -10.31
CA VAL A 307 -15.26 -9.64 -9.69
C VAL A 307 -16.26 -9.02 -10.65
N HIS A 308 -15.92 -8.89 -11.95
CA HIS A 308 -16.86 -8.40 -12.97
C HIS A 308 -18.10 -9.31 -13.14
N ARG A 309 -18.05 -10.55 -12.65
CA ARG A 309 -19.16 -11.51 -12.64
C ARG A 309 -19.93 -11.53 -11.32
N GLY A 310 -19.68 -10.56 -10.43
CA GLY A 310 -20.37 -10.43 -9.15
C GLY A 310 -19.89 -11.40 -8.07
N VAL A 311 -18.72 -12.01 -8.26
CA VAL A 311 -18.19 -13.00 -7.33
C VAL A 311 -17.12 -12.37 -6.43
N THR A 312 -17.10 -12.79 -5.17
CA THR A 312 -16.19 -12.25 -4.16
C THR A 312 -14.77 -12.79 -4.34
N ALA A 313 -13.81 -11.86 -4.35
CA ALA A 313 -12.39 -12.17 -4.37
C ALA A 313 -11.66 -11.42 -3.25
N VAL A 314 -10.82 -12.13 -2.50
CA VAL A 314 -9.96 -11.54 -1.47
C VAL A 314 -8.51 -11.84 -1.81
N ARG A 315 -7.65 -10.82 -1.73
CA ARG A 315 -6.23 -10.95 -2.02
C ARG A 315 -5.41 -10.61 -0.79
N THR A 316 -4.35 -11.37 -0.59
CA THR A 316 -3.25 -11.11 0.35
C THR A 316 -1.93 -11.38 -0.37
N ARG A 317 -0.82 -11.00 0.27
CA ARG A 317 0.53 -11.31 -0.16
C ARG A 317 1.36 -11.75 1.02
N ALA A 318 2.15 -12.80 0.85
CA ALA A 318 3.17 -13.18 1.81
C ALA A 318 4.43 -12.32 1.62
N TYR A 319 5.09 -11.98 2.72
CA TYR A 319 6.27 -11.13 2.73
C TYR A 319 7.44 -11.85 3.40
N ALA A 320 8.62 -11.76 2.79
CA ALA A 320 9.88 -12.10 3.44
C ALA A 320 10.23 -11.02 4.48
N ALA A 321 9.59 -11.08 5.65
CA ALA A 321 9.89 -10.22 6.79
C ALA A 321 10.41 -11.06 7.97
N VAL A 322 11.56 -10.65 8.53
CA VAL A 322 12.12 -11.27 9.73
C VAL A 322 11.20 -10.98 10.91
N GLY A 323 10.74 -12.02 11.59
CA GLY A 323 9.78 -11.88 12.68
C GLY A 323 8.35 -11.55 12.22
N SER A 324 7.98 -11.98 11.01
CA SER A 324 6.58 -11.96 10.55
C SER A 324 5.68 -12.80 11.44
N LEU A 325 4.40 -12.45 11.47
CA LEU A 325 3.38 -13.15 12.24
C LEU A 325 3.04 -14.50 11.59
N ALA A 326 3.01 -15.59 12.35
CA ALA A 326 2.32 -16.81 11.92
C ALA A 326 0.87 -16.52 11.55
N TYR A 327 0.36 -17.21 10.53
CA TYR A 327 -0.98 -17.00 9.97
C TYR A 327 -1.21 -15.61 9.36
N ALA A 328 -0.16 -14.82 9.08
CA ALA A 328 -0.32 -13.45 8.58
C ALA A 328 -1.23 -13.33 7.33
N PRO A 329 -1.09 -14.16 6.29
CA PRO A 329 -1.97 -14.06 5.12
C PRO A 329 -3.43 -14.40 5.43
N VAL A 330 -3.66 -15.34 6.36
CA VAL A 330 -5.00 -15.74 6.80
C VAL A 330 -5.66 -14.63 7.61
N ILE A 331 -4.89 -14.01 8.51
CA ILE A 331 -5.30 -12.84 9.28
C ILE A 331 -5.66 -11.69 8.36
N GLU A 332 -4.87 -11.43 7.31
CA GLU A 332 -5.17 -10.38 6.33
C GLU A 332 -6.47 -10.66 5.57
N TRP A 333 -6.71 -11.92 5.19
CA TRP A 333 -8.00 -12.32 4.61
C TRP A 333 -9.16 -12.06 5.57
N LEU A 334 -9.07 -12.49 6.83
CA LEU A 334 -10.13 -12.32 7.82
C LEU A 334 -10.36 -10.87 8.24
N ARG A 335 -9.32 -10.01 8.15
CA ARG A 335 -9.44 -8.57 8.35
C ARG A 335 -10.15 -7.86 7.21
N SER A 336 -10.28 -8.52 6.05
CA SER A 336 -10.99 -7.93 4.92
C SER A 336 -12.46 -7.68 5.24
N VAL A 337 -12.99 -6.68 4.56
CA VAL A 337 -14.40 -6.24 4.55
C VAL A 337 -15.39 -7.39 4.52
N LEU A 338 -15.05 -8.43 3.77
CA LEU A 338 -15.92 -9.57 3.51
C LEU A 338 -16.30 -10.28 4.80
N TYR A 339 -15.35 -10.49 5.71
CA TYR A 339 -15.54 -11.36 6.85
C TYR A 339 -16.08 -10.62 8.07
N ARG A 340 -15.71 -9.36 8.28
CA ARG A 340 -16.13 -8.57 9.45
C ARG A 340 -17.62 -8.69 9.82
N PRO A 341 -18.60 -8.55 8.91
CA PRO A 341 -20.02 -8.64 9.27
C PRO A 341 -20.48 -10.07 9.60
N VAL A 342 -19.86 -11.10 9.01
CA VAL A 342 -20.31 -12.49 9.13
C VAL A 342 -19.62 -13.26 10.26
N LEU A 343 -18.47 -12.79 10.77
CA LEU A 343 -17.76 -13.47 11.87
C LEU A 343 -18.61 -13.56 13.15
N GLY A 344 -19.61 -12.69 13.33
CA GLY A 344 -20.56 -12.75 14.44
C GLY A 344 -21.48 -13.98 14.41
N GLU A 345 -21.67 -14.60 13.26
CA GLU A 345 -22.53 -15.79 13.06
C GLU A 345 -21.86 -17.08 13.54
N MET A 346 -20.57 -17.03 13.88
CA MET A 346 -19.81 -18.20 14.32
C MET A 346 -20.18 -18.65 15.73
N ALA A 347 -20.00 -19.96 15.96
CA ALA A 347 -20.06 -20.54 17.30
C ALA A 347 -19.12 -19.80 18.28
N GLN A 348 -19.55 -19.70 19.53
CA GLN A 348 -18.84 -18.94 20.58
C GLN A 348 -17.39 -19.41 20.76
N ASP A 349 -17.18 -20.73 20.76
CA ASP A 349 -15.85 -21.35 20.94
C ASP A 349 -14.89 -20.97 19.79
N HIS A 350 -15.38 -20.94 18.55
CA HIS A 350 -14.56 -20.51 17.42
C HIS A 350 -14.23 -19.01 17.47
N ARG A 351 -15.17 -18.16 17.91
CA ARG A 351 -14.90 -16.72 18.09
C ARG A 351 -13.82 -16.48 19.15
N ALA A 352 -13.84 -17.25 20.25
CA ALA A 352 -12.83 -17.17 21.29
C ALA A 352 -11.43 -17.55 20.77
N GLU A 353 -11.31 -18.57 19.93
CA GLU A 353 -10.03 -18.97 19.33
C GLU A 353 -9.53 -17.94 18.30
N LEU A 354 -10.42 -17.33 17.50
CA LEU A 354 -10.03 -16.27 16.54
C LEU A 354 -9.42 -15.04 17.21
N MET A 355 -9.83 -14.68 18.44
CA MET A 355 -9.27 -13.55 19.18
C MET A 355 -7.76 -13.67 19.44
N ARG A 356 -7.19 -14.88 19.40
CA ARG A 356 -5.73 -15.10 19.52
C ARG A 356 -4.95 -14.51 18.34
N LEU A 357 -5.59 -14.45 17.18
CA LEU A 357 -5.01 -13.97 15.92
C LEU A 357 -5.54 -12.59 15.53
N LEU A 358 -6.76 -12.24 15.97
CA LEU A 358 -7.45 -10.98 15.71
C LEU A 358 -7.82 -10.31 17.04
N PRO A 359 -6.85 -9.77 17.79
CA PRO A 359 -7.08 -9.16 19.10
C PRO A 359 -8.06 -7.99 19.05
N GLU A 360 -8.19 -7.30 17.91
CA GLU A 360 -9.17 -6.23 17.70
C GLU A 360 -10.62 -6.67 17.89
N LEU A 361 -10.93 -7.96 17.72
CA LEU A 361 -12.27 -8.53 17.94
C LEU A 361 -12.67 -8.54 19.43
N SER A 362 -11.71 -8.44 20.36
CA SER A 362 -12.00 -8.35 21.80
C SER A 362 -12.86 -7.14 22.15
N SER A 363 -12.69 -6.02 21.44
CA SER A 363 -13.51 -4.82 21.61
C SER A 363 -14.96 -5.01 21.15
N GLN A 364 -15.17 -5.91 20.19
CA GLN A 364 -16.49 -6.19 19.61
C GLN A 364 -17.25 -7.25 20.41
N TRP A 365 -16.53 -8.18 21.05
CA TRP A 365 -17.11 -9.26 21.88
C TRP A 365 -16.45 -9.38 23.26
N PRO A 366 -16.65 -8.40 24.15
CA PRO A 366 -16.05 -8.40 25.48
C PRO A 366 -16.58 -9.54 26.38
N GLU A 367 -17.72 -10.14 26.04
CA GLU A 367 -18.39 -11.18 26.83
C GLU A 367 -17.89 -12.61 26.55
N LEU A 368 -16.94 -12.79 25.61
CA LEU A 368 -16.44 -14.13 25.28
C LEU A 368 -15.57 -14.70 26.42
N PRO A 369 -15.83 -15.95 26.87
CA PRO A 369 -15.01 -16.59 27.89
C PRO A 369 -13.58 -16.77 27.39
N GLN A 370 -12.61 -16.71 28.30
CA GLN A 370 -11.25 -17.13 27.95
C GLN A 370 -11.27 -18.61 27.56
N PRO A 371 -10.54 -19.01 26.51
CA PRO A 371 -10.52 -20.40 26.07
C PRO A 371 -10.17 -21.35 27.20
N THR A 372 -10.94 -22.42 27.37
CA THR A 372 -10.74 -23.38 28.45
C THR A 372 -9.34 -24.01 28.36
N PRO A 373 -8.63 -24.23 29.48
CA PRO A 373 -7.33 -24.90 29.45
C PRO A 373 -7.47 -26.32 28.89
N MET A 374 -6.90 -26.56 27.71
CA MET A 374 -6.85 -27.88 27.07
C MET A 374 -5.39 -28.24 26.75
N SER A 375 -5.15 -29.51 26.37
CA SER A 375 -3.85 -29.88 25.83
C SER A 375 -3.53 -29.05 24.57
N GLY A 376 -2.27 -28.62 24.41
CA GLY A 376 -1.88 -27.72 23.31
C GLY A 376 -2.16 -28.28 21.91
N ALA A 377 -2.20 -29.60 21.72
CA ALA A 377 -2.55 -30.23 20.45
C ALA A 377 -4.04 -30.12 20.13
N ALA A 378 -4.91 -30.37 21.11
CA ALA A 378 -6.36 -30.23 20.93
C ALA A 378 -6.75 -28.77 20.67
N GLN A 379 -6.14 -27.84 21.40
CA GLN A 379 -6.41 -26.42 21.21
C GLN A 379 -5.91 -25.89 19.86
N ARG A 380 -4.77 -26.39 19.37
CA ARG A 380 -4.30 -26.08 18.01
C ARG A 380 -5.31 -26.55 16.96
N LEU A 381 -5.88 -27.74 17.11
CA LEU A 381 -6.90 -28.24 16.16
C LEU A 381 -8.15 -27.34 16.17
N LEU A 382 -8.62 -26.92 17.35
CA LEU A 382 -9.73 -25.97 17.48
C LEU A 382 -9.44 -24.63 16.78
N LEU A 383 -8.20 -24.12 16.87
CA LEU A 383 -7.80 -22.91 16.15
C LEU A 383 -7.85 -23.11 14.62
N LEU A 384 -7.36 -24.24 14.11
CA LEU A 384 -7.40 -24.55 12.68
C LEU A 384 -8.84 -24.69 12.18
N ASP A 385 -9.71 -25.31 12.97
CA ASP A 385 -11.14 -25.46 12.67
C ASP A 385 -11.86 -24.11 12.71
N ALA A 386 -11.54 -23.25 13.69
CA ALA A 386 -12.08 -21.88 13.78
C ALA A 386 -11.71 -21.04 12.56
N LEU A 387 -10.43 -21.05 12.14
CA LEU A 387 -9.96 -20.35 10.94
C LEU A 387 -10.65 -20.87 9.67
N THR A 388 -10.79 -22.19 9.56
CA THR A 388 -11.44 -22.85 8.43
C THR A 388 -12.92 -22.49 8.35
N ALA A 389 -13.62 -22.57 9.49
CA ALA A 389 -15.03 -22.19 9.59
C ALA A 389 -15.23 -20.71 9.21
N ALA A 390 -14.35 -19.82 9.66
CA ALA A 390 -14.41 -18.40 9.35
C ALA A 390 -14.29 -18.13 7.84
N ILE A 391 -13.31 -18.74 7.18
CA ILE A 391 -13.09 -18.59 5.72
C ILE A 391 -14.26 -19.17 4.91
N LEU A 392 -14.90 -20.23 5.41
CA LEU A 392 -16.01 -20.90 4.74
C LEU A 392 -17.39 -20.35 5.14
N LEU A 393 -17.47 -19.25 5.91
CA LEU A 393 -18.73 -18.58 6.25
C LEU A 393 -19.50 -18.10 5.02
N PRO A 394 -18.87 -17.39 4.04
CA PRO A 394 -19.56 -17.00 2.83
C PRO A 394 -20.08 -18.23 2.08
N LYS A 395 -21.36 -18.20 1.68
CA LYS A 395 -22.00 -19.31 0.98
C LYS A 395 -21.78 -19.27 -0.54
N ASP A 396 -21.44 -18.10 -1.07
CA ASP A 396 -21.17 -17.90 -2.49
C ASP A 396 -19.77 -18.41 -2.89
N PRO A 397 -19.54 -18.69 -4.18
CA PRO A 397 -18.21 -19.07 -4.66
C PRO A 397 -17.15 -18.05 -4.26
N LEU A 398 -16.00 -18.52 -3.78
CA LEU A 398 -14.96 -17.67 -3.21
C LEU A 398 -13.64 -17.84 -3.97
N LEU A 399 -13.03 -16.71 -4.33
CA LEU A 399 -11.65 -16.64 -4.84
C LEU A 399 -10.72 -16.06 -3.78
N LEU A 400 -9.75 -16.83 -3.32
CA LEU A 400 -8.67 -16.36 -2.45
C LEU A 400 -7.36 -16.29 -3.24
N VAL A 401 -6.68 -15.15 -3.21
CA VAL A 401 -5.38 -14.97 -3.87
C VAL A 401 -4.30 -14.75 -2.83
N LEU A 402 -3.23 -15.56 -2.90
CA LEU A 402 -2.05 -15.51 -2.05
C LEU A 402 -0.80 -15.30 -2.91
N ASP A 403 -0.32 -14.06 -2.98
CA ASP A 403 0.86 -13.71 -3.76
C ASP A 403 2.14 -14.11 -3.00
N ASP A 404 3.14 -14.66 -3.70
CA ASP A 404 4.45 -15.10 -3.21
C ASP A 404 4.42 -16.19 -2.10
N LEU A 405 3.77 -17.33 -2.39
CA LEU A 405 3.67 -18.52 -1.53
C LEU A 405 5.00 -18.99 -0.92
N GLN A 406 6.14 -18.74 -1.60
CA GLN A 406 7.47 -19.10 -1.10
C GLN A 406 7.86 -18.37 0.21
N TRP A 407 7.18 -17.28 0.56
CA TRP A 407 7.42 -16.53 1.80
C TRP A 407 6.31 -16.71 2.84
N CYS A 408 5.38 -17.62 2.57
CA CYS A 408 4.32 -17.95 3.51
C CYS A 408 4.89 -18.81 4.65
N ASP A 409 4.50 -18.52 5.89
CA ASP A 409 4.88 -19.31 7.05
C ASP A 409 4.36 -20.75 6.96
N ALA A 410 5.03 -21.66 7.66
CA ALA A 410 4.70 -23.08 7.60
C ALA A 410 3.29 -23.35 8.16
N GLU A 411 2.92 -22.64 9.21
CA GLU A 411 1.64 -22.73 9.90
C GLU A 411 0.47 -22.33 8.97
N SER A 412 0.60 -21.24 8.21
CA SER A 412 -0.34 -20.86 7.15
C SER A 412 -0.46 -21.93 6.06
N LEU A 413 0.66 -22.51 5.61
CA LEU A 413 0.66 -23.54 4.56
C LEU A 413 0.06 -24.87 5.06
N GLU A 414 0.32 -25.25 6.31
CA GLU A 414 -0.31 -26.40 6.99
C GLU A 414 -1.82 -26.19 7.12
N TRP A 415 -2.24 -25.00 7.56
CA TRP A 415 -3.66 -24.63 7.61
C TRP A 415 -4.31 -24.62 6.22
N LEU A 416 -3.64 -24.13 5.17
CA LEU A 416 -4.18 -24.16 3.81
C LEU A 416 -4.46 -25.59 3.33
N GLY A 417 -3.59 -26.55 3.70
CA GLY A 417 -3.83 -27.98 3.47
C GLY A 417 -5.06 -28.49 4.22
N HIS A 418 -5.25 -28.08 5.47
CA HIS A 418 -6.44 -28.40 6.27
C HIS A 418 -7.72 -27.79 5.69
N LEU A 419 -7.68 -26.51 5.29
CA LEU A 419 -8.79 -25.81 4.66
C LEU A 419 -9.28 -26.56 3.42
N LEU A 420 -8.37 -26.89 2.49
CA LEU A 420 -8.75 -27.57 1.24
C LEU A 420 -9.23 -29.00 1.47
N GLN A 421 -8.79 -29.64 2.56
CA GLN A 421 -9.33 -30.93 2.99
C GLN A 421 -10.76 -30.82 3.50
N VAL A 422 -11.05 -29.86 4.38
CA VAL A 422 -12.37 -29.68 4.97
C VAL A 422 -13.36 -29.09 3.95
N ALA A 423 -12.87 -28.28 3.03
CA ALA A 423 -13.65 -27.60 2.02
C ALA A 423 -13.87 -28.41 0.73
N GLU A 424 -13.60 -29.72 0.71
CA GLU A 424 -13.56 -30.54 -0.51
C GLU A 424 -14.77 -30.29 -1.44
N ASP A 425 -15.98 -30.21 -0.89
CA ASP A 425 -17.25 -29.98 -1.62
C ASP A 425 -17.69 -28.50 -1.70
N ARG A 426 -16.82 -27.55 -1.35
CA ARG A 426 -17.12 -26.11 -1.35
C ARG A 426 -16.64 -25.46 -2.65
N SER A 427 -17.34 -24.41 -3.07
CA SER A 427 -16.96 -23.62 -4.24
C SER A 427 -15.83 -22.63 -3.92
N LEU A 428 -14.62 -23.14 -3.68
CA LEU A 428 -13.45 -22.36 -3.26
C LEU A 428 -12.28 -22.54 -4.24
N LEU A 429 -11.81 -21.44 -4.83
CA LEU A 429 -10.52 -21.44 -5.54
C LEU A 429 -9.50 -20.63 -4.75
N VAL A 430 -8.38 -21.27 -4.41
CA VAL A 430 -7.18 -20.57 -3.91
C VAL A 430 -6.18 -20.44 -5.06
N VAL A 431 -5.69 -19.24 -5.32
CA VAL A 431 -4.64 -18.97 -6.32
C VAL A 431 -3.39 -18.48 -5.62
N GLY A 432 -2.32 -19.25 -5.73
CA GLY A 432 -1.01 -18.90 -5.21
C GLY A 432 -0.06 -18.47 -6.33
N THR A 433 0.81 -17.49 -6.11
CA THR A 433 1.97 -17.27 -6.99
C THR A 433 3.24 -17.79 -6.32
N LEU A 434 4.16 -18.38 -7.09
CA LEU A 434 5.36 -19.03 -6.55
C LEU A 434 6.60 -18.74 -7.41
N ARG A 435 7.75 -18.57 -6.75
CA ARG A 435 9.08 -18.56 -7.37
C ARG A 435 9.79 -19.89 -7.10
N PRO A 436 9.86 -20.82 -8.07
CA PRO A 436 10.47 -22.14 -7.86
C PRO A 436 11.91 -22.07 -7.33
N GLU A 437 12.67 -21.06 -7.74
CA GLU A 437 14.06 -20.82 -7.35
C GLU A 437 14.25 -20.50 -5.86
N GLU A 438 13.20 -20.00 -5.19
CA GLU A 438 13.20 -19.66 -3.76
C GLU A 438 12.72 -20.82 -2.87
N VAL A 439 12.25 -21.93 -3.47
CA VAL A 439 11.76 -23.10 -2.74
C VAL A 439 12.92 -24.06 -2.48
N ALA A 440 13.59 -23.87 -1.34
CA ALA A 440 14.68 -24.74 -0.91
C ALA A 440 14.23 -26.17 -0.56
N GLN A 441 15.19 -27.10 -0.48
CA GLN A 441 14.93 -28.47 -0.02
C GLN A 441 14.38 -28.46 1.41
N GLY A 442 13.26 -29.15 1.64
CA GLY A 442 12.58 -29.18 2.94
C GLY A 442 11.63 -28.01 3.20
N HIS A 443 11.42 -27.11 2.22
CA HIS A 443 10.46 -26.02 2.33
C HIS A 443 9.03 -26.55 2.60
N PRO A 444 8.23 -25.94 3.50
CA PRO A 444 6.89 -26.43 3.88
C PRO A 444 5.92 -26.61 2.71
N TYR A 445 6.01 -25.75 1.69
CA TYR A 445 5.25 -25.90 0.43
C TYR A 445 5.40 -27.28 -0.21
N THR A 446 6.56 -27.93 -0.08
CA THR A 446 6.80 -29.26 -0.66
C THR A 446 5.84 -30.31 -0.10
N ALA A 447 5.59 -30.27 1.21
CA ALA A 447 4.66 -31.17 1.88
C ALA A 447 3.21 -30.88 1.46
N LEU A 448 2.82 -29.60 1.43
CA LEU A 448 1.50 -29.17 0.95
C LEU A 448 1.25 -29.61 -0.50
N ARG A 449 2.25 -29.42 -1.37
CA ARG A 449 2.20 -29.83 -2.78
C ARG A 449 1.91 -31.33 -2.90
N TYR A 450 2.67 -32.17 -2.18
CA TYR A 450 2.49 -33.62 -2.21
C TYR A 450 1.10 -34.03 -1.71
N LEU A 451 0.65 -33.44 -0.60
CA LEU A 451 -0.68 -33.67 -0.02
C LEU A 451 -1.79 -33.38 -1.05
N LEU A 452 -1.78 -32.19 -1.65
CA LEU A 452 -2.85 -31.76 -2.58
C LEU A 452 -2.77 -32.47 -3.94
N GLN A 453 -1.57 -32.80 -4.42
CA GLN A 453 -1.40 -33.62 -5.63
C GLN A 453 -2.02 -35.00 -5.47
N SER A 454 -1.80 -35.66 -4.33
CA SER A 454 -2.36 -36.98 -4.06
C SER A 454 -3.89 -37.01 -4.04
N ARG A 455 -4.53 -35.85 -3.85
CA ARG A 455 -5.98 -35.65 -3.83
C ARG A 455 -6.55 -35.04 -5.11
N GLY A 456 -5.70 -34.70 -6.08
CA GLY A 456 -6.15 -34.01 -7.31
C GLY A 456 -6.66 -32.59 -7.09
N GLN A 457 -6.31 -31.95 -5.97
CA GLN A 457 -6.73 -30.58 -5.60
C GLN A 457 -5.67 -29.52 -5.94
N LEU A 458 -4.67 -29.87 -6.75
CA LEU A 458 -3.60 -28.97 -7.17
C LEU A 458 -3.48 -28.91 -8.69
N THR A 459 -3.47 -27.69 -9.22
CA THR A 459 -2.96 -27.41 -10.58
C THR A 459 -1.76 -26.48 -10.48
N THR A 460 -0.67 -26.81 -11.17
CA THR A 460 0.48 -25.91 -11.32
C THR A 460 0.52 -25.39 -12.75
N ILE A 461 0.58 -24.06 -12.89
CA ILE A 461 0.64 -23.34 -14.17
C ILE A 461 2.02 -22.69 -14.21
N GLU A 462 2.89 -23.21 -15.08
CA GLU A 462 4.24 -22.68 -15.28
C GLU A 462 4.19 -21.52 -16.28
N LEU A 463 4.84 -20.41 -15.92
CA LEU A 463 5.01 -19.24 -16.77
C LEU A 463 6.44 -19.19 -17.29
N ASP A 464 6.57 -19.42 -18.58
CA ASP A 464 7.83 -19.28 -19.32
C ASP A 464 8.06 -17.84 -19.80
N ALA A 465 9.24 -17.53 -20.33
CA ALA A 465 9.50 -16.28 -21.03
C ALA A 465 8.58 -16.11 -22.25
N LEU A 466 8.21 -14.87 -22.58
CA LEU A 466 7.40 -14.57 -23.76
C LEU A 466 8.16 -14.93 -25.03
N THR A 467 7.46 -15.41 -26.05
CA THR A 467 8.08 -15.66 -27.37
C THR A 467 8.55 -14.35 -28.02
N PRO A 468 9.36 -14.39 -29.08
CA PRO A 468 9.74 -13.20 -29.84
C PRO A 468 8.54 -12.38 -30.33
N GLU A 469 7.48 -13.06 -30.78
CA GLU A 469 6.25 -12.43 -31.28
C GLU A 469 5.47 -11.75 -30.15
N GLU A 470 5.34 -12.42 -29.01
CA GLU A 470 4.67 -11.89 -27.82
C GLU A 470 5.45 -10.74 -27.19
N THR A 471 6.77 -10.84 -27.21
CA THR A 471 7.70 -9.78 -26.77
C THR A 471 7.50 -8.52 -27.61
N ALA A 472 7.43 -8.66 -28.93
CA ALA A 472 7.15 -7.56 -29.83
C ALA A 472 5.76 -6.97 -29.59
N ALA A 473 4.73 -7.81 -29.45
CA ALA A 473 3.36 -7.36 -29.19
C ALA A 473 3.24 -6.57 -27.87
N LEU A 474 3.89 -7.03 -26.80
CA LEU A 474 3.93 -6.33 -25.52
C LEU A 474 4.66 -4.98 -25.65
N ALA A 475 5.79 -4.96 -26.36
CA ALA A 475 6.58 -3.76 -26.55
C ALA A 475 5.84 -2.70 -27.37
N GLU A 476 5.20 -3.10 -28.47
CA GLU A 476 4.39 -2.22 -29.32
C GLU A 476 3.20 -1.65 -28.55
N GLN A 477 2.56 -2.46 -27.70
CA GLN A 477 1.48 -2.01 -26.83
C GLN A 477 1.93 -0.98 -25.79
N VAL A 478 3.10 -1.15 -25.19
CA VAL A 478 3.66 -0.21 -24.21
C VAL A 478 4.16 1.08 -24.89
N ALA A 479 4.75 0.96 -26.07
CA ALA A 479 5.31 2.09 -26.83
C ALA A 479 4.25 2.92 -27.56
N GLY A 480 3.07 2.34 -27.82
CA GLY A 480 2.03 2.94 -28.66
C GLY A 480 2.43 3.06 -30.14
N LYS A 481 3.47 2.35 -30.60
CA LYS A 481 4.00 2.38 -31.97
C LYS A 481 4.49 1.00 -32.39
N HIS A 482 4.46 0.72 -33.69
CA HIS A 482 5.02 -0.51 -34.24
C HIS A 482 6.55 -0.49 -34.23
N LEU A 483 7.16 -1.65 -33.97
CA LEU A 483 8.60 -1.85 -34.01
C LEU A 483 9.01 -2.47 -35.34
N ASP A 484 10.14 -2.03 -35.91
CA ASP A 484 10.70 -2.67 -37.09
C ASP A 484 11.34 -4.05 -36.75
N SER A 485 11.64 -4.85 -37.78
CA SER A 485 12.20 -6.20 -37.59
C SER A 485 13.54 -6.21 -36.84
N THR A 486 14.37 -5.17 -37.01
CA THR A 486 15.68 -5.08 -36.34
C THR A 486 15.53 -4.67 -34.87
N GLN A 487 14.58 -3.79 -34.56
CA GLN A 487 14.23 -3.38 -33.21
C GLN A 487 13.63 -4.56 -32.43
N ARG A 488 12.75 -5.35 -33.04
CA ARG A 488 12.18 -6.57 -32.42
C ARG A 488 13.26 -7.58 -32.07
N GLU A 489 14.16 -7.89 -33.00
CA GLU A 489 15.23 -8.87 -32.77
C GLU A 489 16.21 -8.40 -31.68
N ARG A 490 16.58 -7.11 -31.70
CA ARG A 490 17.43 -6.53 -30.65
C ARG A 490 16.76 -6.54 -29.28
N LEU A 491 15.48 -6.18 -29.23
CA LEU A 491 14.71 -6.17 -27.99
C LEU A 491 14.58 -7.58 -27.40
N TYR A 492 14.27 -8.58 -28.21
CA TYR A 492 14.20 -9.96 -27.73
C TYR A 492 15.57 -10.45 -27.23
N LYS A 493 16.66 -10.19 -27.98
CA LYS A 493 18.02 -10.55 -27.56
C LYS A 493 18.46 -9.87 -26.26
N SER A 494 17.99 -8.66 -25.97
CA SER A 494 18.36 -7.93 -24.75
C SER A 494 17.47 -8.23 -23.55
N THR A 495 16.23 -8.67 -23.78
CA THR A 495 15.22 -8.90 -22.72
C THR A 495 14.96 -10.38 -22.45
N GLU A 496 15.38 -11.26 -23.36
CA GLU A 496 15.16 -12.72 -23.33
C GLU A 496 13.70 -13.08 -23.05
N GLY A 497 12.75 -12.26 -23.51
CA GLY A 497 11.32 -12.48 -23.34
C GLY A 497 10.75 -12.14 -21.95
N SER A 498 11.52 -11.53 -21.05
CA SER A 498 11.01 -11.12 -19.73
C SER A 498 10.10 -9.89 -19.82
N PRO A 499 8.81 -9.98 -19.45
CA PRO A 499 7.87 -8.84 -19.51
C PRO A 499 8.36 -7.61 -18.77
N LEU A 500 9.02 -7.80 -17.61
CA LEU A 500 9.59 -6.71 -16.83
C LEU A 500 10.66 -5.94 -17.63
N PHE A 501 11.58 -6.64 -18.29
CA PHE A 501 12.63 -6.01 -19.10
C PHE A 501 12.09 -5.34 -20.35
N ILE A 502 11.08 -5.94 -20.98
CA ILE A 502 10.44 -5.39 -22.17
C ILE A 502 9.79 -4.04 -21.85
N VAL A 503 8.94 -4.01 -20.82
CA VAL A 503 8.25 -2.79 -20.37
C VAL A 503 9.26 -1.71 -19.99
N GLU A 504 10.39 -2.10 -19.37
CA GLU A 504 11.39 -1.16 -18.91
C GLU A 504 12.22 -0.55 -20.05
N THR A 505 12.69 -1.40 -20.96
CA THR A 505 13.52 -0.98 -22.11
C THR A 505 12.75 0.02 -22.99
N VAL A 506 11.45 -0.23 -23.20
CA VAL A 506 10.58 0.65 -23.99
C VAL A 506 10.35 2.00 -23.29
N ARG A 507 10.17 2.01 -21.97
CA ARG A 507 9.95 3.26 -21.20
C ARG A 507 11.19 4.14 -21.13
N GLU A 508 12.38 3.53 -21.04
CA GLU A 508 13.64 4.28 -21.05
C GLU A 508 13.91 4.93 -22.41
N GLN A 509 13.57 4.26 -23.51
CA GLN A 509 13.66 4.82 -24.85
C GLN A 509 12.68 5.99 -25.08
N ASP A 510 11.44 5.89 -24.58
CA ASP A 510 10.45 6.97 -24.71
C ASP A 510 10.83 8.20 -23.85
N SER A 511 11.43 7.97 -22.67
CA SER A 511 11.92 9.05 -21.81
C SER A 511 13.12 9.79 -22.40
N ALA A 512 14.05 9.08 -23.04
CA ALA A 512 15.22 9.68 -23.68
C ALA A 512 14.90 10.39 -25.00
N ALA A 513 13.96 9.85 -25.78
CA ALA A 513 13.45 10.52 -26.97
C ALA A 513 12.84 11.90 -26.64
N ARG A 514 12.26 12.07 -25.44
CA ARG A 514 11.74 13.37 -24.96
C ARG A 514 12.83 14.31 -24.43
N ALA A 515 14.00 13.79 -24.07
CA ALA A 515 15.13 14.55 -23.53
C ALA A 515 16.19 14.94 -24.58
N GLY A 516 16.06 14.49 -25.83
CA GLY A 516 16.96 14.84 -26.93
C GLY A 516 18.35 14.19 -26.86
N ASP A 517 18.51 13.10 -26.09
CA ASP A 517 19.77 12.40 -25.92
C ASP A 517 19.73 11.04 -26.64
N ASP A 518 20.45 10.93 -27.77
CA ASP A 518 20.56 9.72 -28.60
C ASP A 518 21.54 8.68 -28.03
N SER A 519 22.10 8.90 -26.83
CA SER A 519 23.13 8.04 -26.25
C SER A 519 22.63 7.24 -25.03
N ILE A 520 21.91 6.14 -25.26
CA ILE A 520 21.71 5.12 -24.22
C ILE A 520 22.49 3.85 -24.56
N ALA A 521 23.65 3.70 -23.91
CA ALA A 521 24.32 2.41 -23.80
C ALA A 521 23.59 1.52 -22.78
N MET A 522 23.10 0.37 -23.25
CA MET A 522 22.30 -0.59 -22.48
C MET A 522 23.09 -1.23 -21.31
N PRO A 523 22.63 -1.16 -20.05
CA PRO A 523 23.30 -1.82 -18.94
C PRO A 523 23.07 -3.34 -18.95
N ARG A 524 24.15 -4.13 -18.88
CA ARG A 524 24.12 -5.61 -18.97
C ARG A 524 23.54 -6.37 -17.78
N LYS A 525 23.00 -5.74 -16.72
CA LYS A 525 22.39 -6.42 -15.55
C LYS A 525 21.35 -5.53 -14.85
N ILE A 526 20.22 -6.10 -14.38
CA ILE A 526 19.13 -5.41 -13.64
C ILE A 526 19.66 -4.47 -12.55
N GLN A 527 20.70 -4.90 -11.85
CA GLN A 527 21.29 -4.18 -10.73
C GLN A 527 21.88 -2.82 -11.15
N ALA A 528 22.47 -2.72 -12.34
CA ALA A 528 23.05 -1.48 -12.85
C ALA A 528 21.96 -0.46 -13.25
N VAL A 529 20.82 -0.94 -13.79
CA VAL A 529 19.66 -0.10 -14.10
C VAL A 529 19.06 0.46 -12.81
N ILE A 530 18.86 -0.39 -11.80
CA ILE A 530 18.31 0.01 -10.49
C ILE A 530 19.25 0.98 -9.76
N GLN A 531 20.56 0.70 -9.74
CA GLN A 531 21.55 1.62 -9.16
C GLN A 531 21.52 2.97 -9.86
N THR A 532 21.41 3.00 -11.19
CA THR A 532 21.32 4.25 -11.95
C THR A 532 20.05 5.03 -11.59
N ARG A 533 18.92 4.35 -11.34
CA ARG A 533 17.67 4.98 -10.89
C ARG A 533 17.80 5.61 -9.50
N LEU A 534 18.37 4.87 -8.55
CA LEU A 534 18.61 5.37 -7.19
C LEU A 534 19.64 6.51 -7.19
N ALA A 535 20.64 6.46 -8.08
CA ALA A 535 21.65 7.50 -8.25
C ALA A 535 21.08 8.82 -8.81
N ARG A 536 19.94 8.78 -9.50
CA ARG A 536 19.26 9.98 -10.03
C ARG A 536 18.31 10.65 -9.03
N LEU A 537 18.10 10.05 -7.85
CA LEU A 537 17.27 10.63 -6.79
C LEU A 537 17.96 11.81 -6.12
N SER A 538 17.15 12.77 -5.65
CA SER A 538 17.61 13.79 -4.71
C SER A 538 18.18 13.14 -3.42
N PRO A 539 19.10 13.82 -2.70
CA PRO A 539 19.61 13.30 -1.44
C PRO A 539 18.51 12.96 -0.41
N PRO A 540 17.45 13.79 -0.24
CA PRO A 540 16.29 13.44 0.58
C PRO A 540 15.57 12.16 0.18
N ALA A 541 15.26 12.00 -1.11
CA ALA A 541 14.59 10.81 -1.61
C ALA A 541 15.46 9.55 -1.47
N ARG A 542 16.78 9.66 -1.66
CA ARG A 542 17.69 8.51 -1.50
C ARG A 542 17.81 8.08 -0.04
N ASP A 543 17.91 9.02 0.90
CA ASP A 543 17.91 8.69 2.33
C ASP A 543 16.58 8.04 2.74
N LEU A 544 15.45 8.58 2.25
CA LEU A 544 14.12 8.02 2.52
C LEU A 544 13.95 6.59 1.94
N ALA A 545 14.47 6.34 0.73
CA ALA A 545 14.49 5.01 0.14
C ALA A 545 15.33 4.01 0.95
N GLY A 546 16.44 4.47 1.56
CA GLY A 546 17.24 3.66 2.47
C GLY A 546 16.49 3.28 3.76
N ILE A 547 15.75 4.22 4.35
CA ILE A 547 14.91 3.96 5.53
C ILE A 547 13.78 2.99 5.17
N ALA A 548 13.06 3.26 4.08
CA ALA A 548 12.03 2.37 3.57
C ALA A 548 12.59 0.94 3.36
N ALA A 549 13.79 0.81 2.77
CA ALA A 549 14.40 -0.48 2.53
C ALA A 549 14.71 -1.27 3.81
N ILE A 550 15.03 -0.56 4.90
CA ILE A 550 15.23 -1.13 6.24
C ILE A 550 13.92 -1.55 6.89
N ILE A 551 12.87 -0.71 6.84
CA ILE A 551 11.56 -1.04 7.42
C ILE A 551 11.03 -2.33 6.78
N GLY A 552 11.12 -2.41 5.45
CA GLY A 552 10.66 -3.60 4.75
C GLY A 552 10.10 -3.27 3.39
N ARG A 553 9.32 -4.22 2.88
CA ARG A 553 8.69 -4.09 1.58
C ARG A 553 7.45 -3.19 1.65
N ASN A 554 6.57 -3.44 2.62
CA ASN A 554 5.37 -2.66 2.92
C ASN A 554 5.63 -1.79 4.15
N PHE A 555 5.34 -0.49 4.06
CA PHE A 555 5.52 0.45 5.16
C PHE A 555 4.45 1.54 5.15
N ALA A 556 3.93 1.86 6.34
CA ALA A 556 3.05 3.01 6.54
C ALA A 556 3.85 4.32 6.52
N VAL A 557 3.23 5.39 6.03
CA VAL A 557 3.86 6.73 6.00
C VAL A 557 4.26 7.19 7.39
N ASP A 558 3.41 6.95 8.39
CA ASP A 558 3.67 7.35 9.78
C ASP A 558 4.92 6.70 10.35
N LEU A 559 5.13 5.42 10.05
CA LEU A 559 6.33 4.69 10.48
C LEU A 559 7.58 5.20 9.76
N LEU A 560 7.47 5.47 8.45
CA LEU A 560 8.54 6.06 7.67
C LEU A 560 8.91 7.45 8.20
N ALA A 561 7.91 8.27 8.54
CA ALA A 561 8.08 9.62 9.09
C ALA A 561 8.67 9.62 10.51
N ALA A 562 8.19 8.74 11.39
CA ALA A 562 8.78 8.57 12.72
C ALA A 562 10.24 8.09 12.66
N SER A 563 10.59 7.32 11.63
CA SER A 563 11.95 6.81 11.40
C SER A 563 12.86 7.82 10.68
N ALA A 564 12.29 8.83 10.00
CA ALA A 564 13.02 9.79 9.18
C ALA A 564 13.95 10.70 9.99
N THR A 565 15.16 10.93 9.46
CA THR A 565 16.14 11.87 10.02
C THR A 565 15.88 13.32 9.65
N GLN A 566 14.94 13.58 8.73
CA GLN A 566 14.68 14.90 8.18
C GLN A 566 13.45 15.56 8.78
N LEU A 567 13.29 16.87 8.52
CA LEU A 567 12.14 17.65 8.96
C LEU A 567 10.87 17.19 8.20
N PRO A 568 9.68 17.24 8.82
CA PRO A 568 8.41 16.83 8.18
C PRO A 568 8.16 17.49 6.82
N ALA A 569 8.60 18.74 6.64
CA ALA A 569 8.43 19.50 5.40
C ALA A 569 9.18 18.93 4.19
N THR A 570 10.27 18.15 4.38
CA THR A 570 11.02 17.55 3.27
C THR A 570 10.60 16.10 2.98
N LEU A 571 9.78 15.51 3.85
CA LEU A 571 9.38 14.10 3.73
C LEU A 571 8.41 13.87 2.57
N LEU A 572 7.37 14.71 2.43
CA LEU A 572 6.36 14.55 1.39
C LEU A 572 6.94 14.76 -0.03
N PRO A 573 7.73 15.83 -0.31
CA PRO A 573 8.37 15.97 -1.63
C PRO A 573 9.30 14.82 -1.99
N ALA A 574 10.02 14.26 -1.00
CA ALA A 574 10.88 13.10 -1.20
C ALA A 574 10.06 11.83 -1.48
N LEU A 575 8.95 11.62 -0.77
CA LEU A 575 8.03 10.51 -0.99
C LEU A 575 7.36 10.61 -2.37
N ASP A 576 6.93 11.81 -2.77
CA ASP A 576 6.38 12.10 -4.10
C ASP A 576 7.41 11.80 -5.20
N GLU A 577 8.68 12.17 -5.01
CA GLU A 577 9.73 11.83 -5.96
C GLU A 577 9.90 10.31 -6.11
N LEU A 578 9.90 9.57 -5.00
CA LEU A 578 9.99 8.10 -5.03
C LEU A 578 8.78 7.47 -5.75
N TRP A 579 7.59 8.02 -5.54
CA TRP A 579 6.36 7.55 -6.18
C TRP A 579 6.30 7.90 -7.68
N GLN A 580 6.59 9.15 -8.05
CA GLN A 580 6.64 9.62 -9.44
C GLN A 580 7.66 8.83 -10.27
N ARG A 581 8.81 8.50 -9.68
CA ARG A 581 9.85 7.68 -10.30
C ARG A 581 9.58 6.17 -10.19
N ARG A 582 8.41 5.77 -9.67
CA ARG A 582 7.95 4.38 -9.52
C ARG A 582 8.91 3.49 -8.74
N ILE A 583 9.67 4.06 -7.82
CA ILE A 583 10.49 3.29 -6.86
C ILE A 583 9.58 2.64 -5.83
N ILE A 584 8.56 3.39 -5.40
CA ILE A 584 7.49 2.94 -4.53
C ILE A 584 6.15 3.08 -5.24
N ARG A 585 5.16 2.33 -4.77
CA ARG A 585 3.76 2.35 -5.22
C ARG A 585 2.84 2.38 -3.99
N GLU A 586 1.68 2.99 -4.15
CA GLU A 586 0.66 3.02 -3.11
C GLU A 586 0.03 1.62 -2.94
N GLN A 587 -0.11 1.16 -1.70
CA GLN A 587 -0.77 -0.09 -1.33
C GLN A 587 -1.84 0.21 -0.26
N GLY A 588 -3.12 0.24 -0.65
CA GLY A 588 -4.20 0.59 0.27
C GLY A 588 -4.34 2.11 0.43
N THR A 589 -4.83 2.56 1.60
CA THR A 589 -5.09 3.99 1.88
C THR A 589 -3.90 4.72 2.49
N ASP A 590 -3.04 4.05 3.28
CA ASP A 590 -2.01 4.71 4.10
C ASP A 590 -0.64 3.99 4.08
N ALA A 591 -0.43 3.08 3.13
CA ALA A 591 0.81 2.30 3.04
C ALA A 591 1.41 2.32 1.64
N TYR A 592 2.73 2.14 1.58
CA TYR A 592 3.52 2.11 0.37
C TYR A 592 4.29 0.79 0.29
N ASP A 593 4.45 0.30 -0.93
CA ASP A 593 5.23 -0.89 -1.26
C ASP A 593 6.37 -0.49 -2.22
N PHE A 594 7.53 -1.14 -2.13
CA PHE A 594 8.49 -1.08 -3.23
C PHE A 594 7.86 -1.68 -4.48
N SER A 595 7.99 -0.99 -5.61
CA SER A 595 7.50 -1.50 -6.88
C SER A 595 8.10 -2.87 -7.21
N HIS A 596 9.36 -3.11 -6.82
CA HIS A 596 10.06 -4.38 -7.00
C HIS A 596 11.03 -4.70 -5.84
N ASP A 597 11.14 -5.98 -5.48
CA ASP A 597 12.02 -6.47 -4.40
C ASP A 597 13.49 -6.11 -4.64
N ARG A 598 13.96 -6.23 -5.88
CA ARG A 598 15.34 -5.90 -6.23
C ARG A 598 15.69 -4.42 -6.01
N ILE A 599 14.71 -3.52 -6.07
CA ILE A 599 14.95 -2.09 -5.80
C ILE A 599 15.26 -1.88 -4.32
N ARG A 600 14.49 -2.54 -3.45
CA ARG A 600 14.76 -2.56 -2.01
C ARG A 600 16.13 -3.16 -1.71
N ASP A 601 16.47 -4.30 -2.31
CA ASP A 601 17.75 -4.97 -2.04
C ASP A 601 18.95 -4.09 -2.42
N VAL A 602 18.87 -3.38 -3.54
CA VAL A 602 19.90 -2.44 -3.96
C VAL A 602 19.95 -1.23 -3.02
N ALA A 603 18.81 -0.64 -2.67
CA ALA A 603 18.74 0.49 -1.75
C ALA A 603 19.30 0.13 -0.35
N TYR A 604 18.98 -1.06 0.17
CA TYR A 604 19.57 -1.58 1.42
C TYR A 604 21.08 -1.84 1.26
N GLY A 605 21.48 -2.39 0.10
CA GLY A 605 22.86 -2.66 -0.28
C GLY A 605 23.76 -1.43 -0.27
N GLU A 606 23.25 -0.28 -0.72
CA GLU A 606 23.97 1.01 -0.77
C GLU A 606 24.25 1.60 0.63
N LEU A 607 23.53 1.17 1.67
CA LEU A 607 23.76 1.65 3.03
C LEU A 607 25.04 1.05 3.62
N SER A 608 25.89 1.90 4.19
CA SER A 608 27.07 1.46 4.93
C SER A 608 26.69 0.72 6.23
N PRO A 609 27.51 -0.21 6.74
CA PRO A 609 27.19 -0.97 7.95
C PRO A 609 26.85 -0.10 9.19
N PRO A 610 27.53 1.04 9.46
CA PRO A 610 27.14 1.95 10.54
C PRO A 610 25.77 2.62 10.31
N ARG A 611 25.48 3.03 9.07
CA ARG A 611 24.18 3.60 8.71
C ARG A 611 23.05 2.57 8.88
N ARG A 612 23.28 1.32 8.48
CA ARG A 612 22.31 0.23 8.71
C ARG A 612 21.99 0.08 10.19
N ARG A 613 23.01 -0.04 11.06
CA ARG A 613 22.80 -0.16 12.52
C ARG A 613 22.02 1.01 13.09
N PHE A 614 22.40 2.23 12.73
CA PHE A 614 21.73 3.45 13.17
C PHE A 614 20.26 3.47 12.76
N LEU A 615 19.96 3.18 11.50
CA LEU A 615 18.60 3.18 10.99
C LEU A 615 17.76 2.02 11.54
N HIS A 616 18.32 0.83 11.72
CA HIS A 616 17.62 -0.29 12.39
C HIS A 616 17.20 0.08 13.80
N ARG A 617 18.05 0.78 14.56
CA ARG A 617 17.70 1.27 15.89
C ARG A 617 16.53 2.25 15.83
N ARG A 618 16.59 3.23 14.92
CA ARG A 618 15.53 4.22 14.75
C ARG A 618 14.19 3.61 14.36
N VAL A 619 14.21 2.64 13.45
CA VAL A 619 12.99 1.93 13.03
C VAL A 619 12.42 1.13 14.20
N ALA A 620 13.25 0.48 15.02
CA ALA A 620 12.79 -0.20 16.23
C ALA A 620 12.13 0.77 17.23
N GLU A 621 12.78 1.90 17.51
CA GLU A 621 12.24 2.94 18.40
C GLU A 621 10.94 3.56 17.85
N ALA A 622 10.80 3.70 16.53
CA ALA A 622 9.58 4.16 15.89
C ALA A 622 8.45 3.12 15.97
N LEU A 623 8.74 1.85 15.70
CA LEU A 623 7.80 0.74 15.82
C LEU A 623 7.26 0.59 17.24
N GLU A 624 8.12 0.76 18.24
CA GLU A 624 7.76 0.71 19.66
C GLU A 624 6.76 1.83 20.03
N LYS A 625 6.99 3.06 19.54
CA LYS A 625 6.09 4.20 19.78
C LYS A 625 4.74 4.06 19.10
N VAL A 626 4.73 3.64 17.84
CA VAL A 626 3.49 3.50 17.05
C VAL A 626 2.63 2.35 17.59
N ASN A 627 3.23 1.29 18.14
CA ASN A 627 2.50 0.10 18.61
C ASN A 627 2.42 -0.01 20.14
N ALA A 628 2.49 1.11 20.87
CA ALA A 628 2.44 1.11 22.33
C ALA A 628 1.20 0.40 22.91
N ALA A 629 0.08 0.33 22.16
CA ALA A 629 -1.15 -0.33 22.57
C ALA A 629 -1.16 -1.86 22.39
N ALA A 630 -0.32 -2.43 21.51
CA ALA A 630 -0.29 -3.86 21.22
C ALA A 630 1.11 -4.36 20.77
N PRO A 631 2.15 -4.25 21.64
CA PRO A 631 3.53 -4.54 21.26
C PRO A 631 3.81 -6.02 20.92
N GLY A 632 2.91 -6.94 21.28
CA GLY A 632 3.06 -8.37 21.03
C GLY A 632 3.10 -8.75 19.55
N ASP A 633 2.40 -8.02 18.68
CA ASP A 633 2.28 -8.34 17.24
C ASP A 633 3.54 -8.00 16.44
N MET A 634 4.33 -7.03 16.93
CA MET A 634 5.56 -6.57 16.27
C MET A 634 6.83 -6.99 17.03
N SER A 635 6.69 -7.75 18.12
CA SER A 635 7.79 -8.17 18.99
C SER A 635 8.93 -8.87 18.23
N GLY A 636 8.61 -9.73 17.26
CA GLY A 636 9.61 -10.39 16.40
C GLY A 636 10.39 -9.41 15.52
N GLN A 637 9.69 -8.45 14.90
CA GLN A 637 10.32 -7.41 14.06
C GLN A 637 11.18 -6.46 14.90
N LEU A 638 10.69 -6.05 16.08
CA LEU A 638 11.44 -5.25 17.04
C LEU A 638 12.72 -5.96 17.47
N ALA A 639 12.64 -7.24 17.83
CA ALA A 639 13.80 -8.04 18.23
C ALA A 639 14.85 -8.09 17.11
N ALA A 640 14.43 -8.35 15.87
CA ALA A 640 15.31 -8.39 14.71
C ALA A 640 15.97 -7.04 14.42
N HIS A 641 15.24 -5.93 14.53
CA HIS A 641 15.80 -4.60 14.34
C HIS A 641 16.77 -4.21 15.45
N TYR A 642 16.48 -4.47 16.72
CA TYR A 642 17.44 -4.23 17.81
C TYR A 642 18.70 -5.09 17.69
N GLU A 643 18.54 -6.34 17.24
CA GLU A 643 19.69 -7.19 16.96
C GLU A 643 20.56 -6.61 15.82
N GLN A 644 19.94 -6.24 14.70
CA GLN A 644 20.65 -5.64 13.56
C GLN A 644 21.21 -4.24 13.88
N ALA A 645 20.68 -3.57 14.89
CA ALA A 645 21.23 -2.34 15.47
C ALA A 645 22.47 -2.57 16.35
N GLY A 646 22.74 -3.81 16.77
CA GLY A 646 23.80 -4.14 17.71
C GLY A 646 23.44 -3.86 19.17
N ALA A 647 22.15 -3.94 19.52
CA ALA A 647 21.63 -3.77 20.88
C ALA A 647 21.07 -5.11 21.42
N PRO A 648 21.94 -6.07 21.82
CA PRO A 648 21.53 -7.42 22.19
C PRO A 648 20.60 -7.47 23.41
N ASP A 649 20.82 -6.61 24.41
CA ASP A 649 20.01 -6.60 25.64
C ASP A 649 18.53 -6.30 25.35
N LEU A 650 18.28 -5.29 24.49
CA LEU A 650 16.94 -4.96 24.02
C LEU A 650 16.37 -6.05 23.13
N ALA A 651 17.19 -6.59 22.21
CA ALA A 651 16.77 -7.65 21.30
C ALA A 651 16.31 -8.90 22.06
N ILE A 652 17.01 -9.32 23.12
CA ILE A 652 16.67 -10.51 23.92
C ILE A 652 15.30 -10.35 24.59
N ALA A 653 15.01 -9.19 25.18
CA ALA A 653 13.72 -8.92 25.81
C ALA A 653 12.57 -9.01 24.79
N TRP A 654 12.76 -8.44 23.60
CA TRP A 654 11.78 -8.50 22.51
C TRP A 654 11.65 -9.90 21.91
N TYR A 655 12.75 -10.67 21.78
CA TYR A 655 12.70 -12.08 21.37
C TYR A 655 11.89 -12.92 22.35
N TRP A 656 11.97 -12.65 23.66
CA TRP A 656 11.16 -13.36 24.65
C TRP A 656 9.67 -13.05 24.49
N GLN A 657 9.31 -11.77 24.30
CA GLN A 657 7.93 -11.38 24.00
C GLN A 657 7.42 -12.03 22.71
N ALA A 658 8.28 -12.15 21.69
CA ALA A 658 7.96 -12.82 20.44
C ALA A 658 7.72 -14.32 20.61
N VAL A 659 8.52 -15.00 21.45
CA VAL A 659 8.31 -16.40 21.82
C VAL A 659 6.96 -16.58 22.51
N GLU A 660 6.62 -15.74 23.49
CA GLU A 660 5.34 -15.83 24.19
C GLU A 660 4.14 -15.53 23.28
N ALA A 661 4.28 -14.58 22.34
CA ALA A 661 3.27 -14.35 21.31
C ALA A 661 3.10 -15.56 20.38
N ALA A 662 4.19 -16.14 19.89
CA ALA A 662 4.17 -17.33 19.03
C ALA A 662 3.56 -18.55 19.74
N ARG A 663 3.86 -18.76 21.03
CA ARG A 663 3.27 -19.82 21.86
C ARG A 663 1.75 -19.69 21.95
N ARG A 664 1.23 -18.48 22.18
CA ARG A 664 -0.22 -18.21 22.25
C ARG A 664 -0.97 -18.50 20.94
N ARG A 665 -0.25 -18.51 19.82
CA ARG A 665 -0.75 -18.81 18.46
C ARG A 665 -0.44 -20.24 18.01
N PHE A 666 0.19 -21.04 18.84
CA PHE A 666 0.65 -22.40 18.51
C PHE A 666 1.64 -22.47 17.32
N ALA A 667 2.38 -21.38 17.08
CA ALA A 667 3.41 -21.29 16.04
C ALA A 667 4.72 -21.91 16.51
N GLN A 668 4.77 -23.25 16.55
CA GLN A 668 5.88 -23.98 17.16
C GLN A 668 7.21 -23.74 16.44
N ARG A 669 7.20 -23.54 15.11
CA ARG A 669 8.45 -23.31 14.36
C ARG A 669 9.01 -21.92 14.65
N ASP A 670 8.15 -20.92 14.78
CA ASP A 670 8.54 -19.57 15.21
C ASP A 670 9.12 -19.60 16.63
N VAL A 671 8.49 -20.33 17.55
CA VAL A 671 9.04 -20.52 18.91
C VAL A 671 10.45 -21.08 18.86
N ILE A 672 10.68 -22.13 18.05
CA ILE A 672 12.02 -22.73 17.89
C ILE A 672 13.02 -21.70 17.34
N ALA A 673 12.66 -21.00 16.26
CA ALA A 673 13.56 -20.05 15.61
C ALA A 673 13.90 -18.85 16.53
N LEU A 674 12.88 -18.24 17.14
CA LEU A 674 13.02 -17.09 18.03
C LEU A 674 13.76 -17.45 19.32
N ALA A 675 13.44 -18.61 19.93
CA ALA A 675 14.10 -19.04 21.15
C ALA A 675 15.58 -19.40 20.93
N ARG A 676 15.92 -20.06 19.81
CA ARG A 676 17.32 -20.31 19.44
C ARG A 676 18.08 -19.00 19.23
N ARG A 677 17.45 -18.00 18.61
CA ARG A 677 18.08 -16.68 18.43
C ARG A 677 18.31 -15.95 19.74
N GLY A 678 17.31 -15.94 20.63
CA GLY A 678 17.44 -15.41 21.99
C GLY A 678 18.55 -16.09 22.79
N LEU A 679 18.63 -17.43 22.77
CA LEU A 679 19.70 -18.19 23.42
C LEU A 679 21.09 -17.89 22.84
N ALA A 680 21.19 -17.73 21.52
CA ALA A 680 22.46 -17.38 20.86
C ALA A 680 22.95 -15.98 21.28
N LEU A 681 22.04 -15.01 21.42
CA LEU A 681 22.37 -13.67 21.92
C LEU A 681 22.71 -13.66 23.42
N LEU A 682 22.10 -14.55 24.19
CA LEU A 682 22.41 -14.72 25.62
C LEU A 682 23.75 -15.40 25.85
N ALA A 683 24.23 -16.26 24.94
CA ALA A 683 25.46 -17.05 25.12
C ALA A 683 26.72 -16.23 25.46
N PRO A 684 27.03 -15.10 24.79
CA PRO A 684 28.21 -14.29 25.12
C PRO A 684 28.06 -13.39 26.35
N LEU A 685 26.86 -13.25 26.93
CA LEU A 685 26.59 -12.32 28.02
C LEU A 685 27.03 -12.87 29.40
N PRO A 686 27.40 -11.98 30.35
CA PRO A 686 27.79 -12.37 31.71
C PRO A 686 26.70 -13.21 32.41
N ASP A 687 27.12 -14.12 33.28
CA ASP A 687 26.22 -15.05 33.97
C ASP A 687 25.52 -14.40 35.18
N SER A 688 24.64 -13.43 34.91
CA SER A 688 23.79 -12.79 35.94
C SER A 688 22.53 -13.63 36.21
N VAL A 689 21.94 -13.46 37.41
CA VAL A 689 20.68 -14.15 37.79
C VAL A 689 19.55 -13.82 36.80
N GLU A 690 19.48 -12.59 36.29
CA GLU A 690 18.47 -12.16 35.32
C GLU A 690 18.62 -12.90 33.98
N TRP A 691 19.86 -12.99 33.45
CA TRP A 691 20.12 -13.71 32.21
C TRP A 691 19.95 -15.22 32.37
N GLN A 692 20.25 -15.79 33.53
CA GLN A 692 19.97 -17.20 33.82
C GLN A 692 18.47 -17.52 33.80
N LYS A 693 17.63 -16.64 34.39
CA LYS A 693 16.17 -16.80 34.34
C LYS A 693 15.63 -16.76 32.91
N LEU A 694 16.12 -15.82 32.10
CA LEU A 694 15.74 -15.74 30.68
C LEU A 694 16.23 -16.94 29.88
N ARG A 695 17.48 -17.40 30.08
CA ARG A 695 18.00 -18.63 29.47
C ARG A 695 17.11 -19.83 29.79
N LEU A 696 16.73 -20.01 31.05
CA LEU A 696 15.82 -21.08 31.47
C LEU A 696 14.46 -20.96 30.76
N SER A 697 13.90 -19.76 30.70
CA SER A 697 12.60 -19.50 30.07
C SER A 697 12.61 -19.83 28.57
N PHE A 698 13.66 -19.40 27.83
CA PHE A 698 13.85 -19.78 26.43
C PHE A 698 14.05 -21.29 26.24
N SER A 699 14.83 -21.94 27.11
CA SER A 699 15.04 -23.39 27.03
C SER A 699 13.75 -24.18 27.27
N ILE A 700 12.89 -23.75 28.20
CA ILE A 700 11.57 -24.35 28.43
C ILE A 700 10.70 -24.25 27.17
N ALA A 701 10.61 -23.05 26.59
CA ALA A 701 9.82 -22.81 25.38
C ALA A 701 10.34 -23.65 24.20
N LEU A 702 11.67 -23.69 24.02
CA LEU A 702 12.32 -24.45 22.95
C LEU A 702 12.11 -25.96 23.11
N ALA A 703 12.32 -26.51 24.32
CA ALA A 703 12.14 -27.93 24.59
C ALA A 703 10.69 -28.37 24.33
N GLY A 704 9.71 -27.56 24.77
CA GLY A 704 8.30 -27.80 24.49
C GLY A 704 7.98 -27.80 22.99
N ALA A 705 8.51 -26.82 22.25
CA ALA A 705 8.23 -26.69 20.81
C ALA A 705 8.89 -27.79 19.97
N ILE A 706 10.14 -28.18 20.27
CA ILE A 706 10.81 -29.31 19.59
C ILE A 706 10.08 -30.61 19.94
N THR A 707 9.71 -30.82 21.21
CA THR A 707 8.96 -32.03 21.60
C THR A 707 7.62 -32.13 20.85
N ALA A 708 6.94 -31.00 20.64
CA ALA A 708 5.67 -30.97 19.90
C ALA A 708 5.82 -31.22 18.39
N THR A 709 6.99 -30.93 17.79
CA THR A 709 7.19 -30.97 16.33
C THR A 709 8.03 -32.17 15.87
N ALA A 710 9.09 -32.50 16.59
CA ALA A 710 10.01 -33.60 16.29
C ALA A 710 9.87 -34.78 17.27
N GLY A 711 9.12 -34.61 18.37
CA GLY A 711 8.90 -35.64 19.38
C GLY A 711 9.98 -35.64 20.48
N ILE A 712 9.70 -36.35 21.58
CA ILE A 712 10.57 -36.45 22.77
C ILE A 712 11.89 -37.23 22.53
N LEU A 713 11.96 -37.93 21.40
CA LEU A 713 13.12 -38.71 20.96
C LEU A 713 14.15 -37.90 20.18
N ASP A 714 13.84 -36.66 19.84
CA ASP A 714 14.82 -35.76 19.25
C ASP A 714 16.05 -35.62 20.20
N PRO A 715 17.29 -35.73 19.67
CA PRO A 715 18.48 -35.67 20.50
C PRO A 715 18.65 -34.32 21.22
N GLU A 716 18.23 -33.21 20.62
CA GLU A 716 18.37 -31.86 21.21
C GLU A 716 17.51 -31.70 22.47
N VAL A 717 16.36 -32.39 22.54
CA VAL A 717 15.44 -32.33 23.70
C VAL A 717 16.10 -32.86 24.97
N LEU A 718 16.92 -33.92 24.86
CA LEU A 718 17.64 -34.48 26.01
C LEU A 718 18.66 -33.48 26.56
N ASP A 719 19.40 -32.81 25.68
CA ASP A 719 20.39 -31.81 26.05
C ASP A 719 19.72 -30.58 26.68
N LEU A 720 18.61 -30.12 26.10
CA LEU A 720 17.83 -29.00 26.63
C LEU A 720 17.31 -29.27 28.04
N PHE A 721 16.69 -30.43 28.30
CA PHE A 721 16.23 -30.75 29.65
C PHE A 721 17.37 -30.89 30.65
N THR A 722 18.54 -31.37 30.22
CA THR A 722 19.74 -31.42 31.06
C THR A 722 20.20 -30.01 31.44
N THR A 723 20.26 -29.10 30.48
CA THR A 723 20.60 -27.68 30.72
C THR A 723 19.56 -27.00 31.61
N MET A 724 18.26 -27.24 31.38
CA MET A 724 17.18 -26.69 32.19
C MET A 724 17.28 -27.14 33.65
N GLN A 725 17.54 -28.43 33.90
CA GLN A 725 17.72 -28.94 35.26
C GLN A 725 18.87 -28.23 35.98
N GLN A 726 20.02 -28.05 35.30
CA GLN A 726 21.19 -27.39 35.87
C GLN A 726 20.92 -25.91 36.17
N LEU A 727 20.26 -25.20 35.25
CA LEU A 727 19.91 -23.79 35.42
C LEU A 727 18.90 -23.59 36.55
N ALA A 728 17.83 -24.39 36.59
CA ALA A 728 16.81 -24.32 37.63
C ALA A 728 17.38 -24.62 39.02
N ALA A 729 18.28 -25.62 39.12
CA ALA A 729 18.97 -25.93 40.36
C ALA A 729 19.86 -24.76 40.86
N ARG A 730 20.59 -24.09 39.96
CA ARG A 730 21.40 -22.90 40.30
C ARG A 730 20.54 -21.72 40.76
N LEU A 731 19.37 -21.54 40.15
CA LEU A 731 18.41 -20.50 40.49
C LEU A 731 17.59 -20.81 41.76
N GLY A 732 17.68 -22.04 42.28
CA GLY A 732 16.87 -22.49 43.42
C GLY A 732 15.39 -22.73 43.08
N ASP A 733 15.03 -22.75 41.80
CA ASP A 733 13.65 -23.00 41.33
C ASP A 733 13.38 -24.51 41.30
N LYS A 734 12.94 -25.04 42.44
CA LYS A 734 12.67 -26.48 42.59
C LYS A 734 11.56 -26.98 41.67
N VAL A 735 10.56 -26.14 41.34
CA VAL A 735 9.44 -26.55 40.48
C VAL A 735 9.93 -26.72 39.04
N GLN A 736 10.67 -25.76 38.51
CA GLN A 736 11.24 -25.89 37.16
C GLN A 736 12.32 -26.97 37.09
N GLN A 737 13.07 -27.17 38.18
CA GLN A 737 14.00 -28.28 38.29
C GLN A 737 13.26 -29.62 38.18
N TYR A 738 12.14 -29.79 38.88
CA TYR A 738 11.31 -30.98 38.79
C TYR A 738 10.75 -31.20 37.38
N GLU A 739 10.20 -30.18 36.72
CA GLU A 739 9.67 -30.32 35.36
C GLU A 739 10.76 -30.71 34.34
N ALA A 740 11.97 -30.15 34.47
CA ALA A 740 13.10 -30.55 33.64
C ALA A 740 13.50 -32.01 33.87
N GLN A 741 13.54 -32.45 35.13
CA GLN A 741 13.84 -33.84 35.47
C GLN A 741 12.74 -34.83 35.03
N ARG A 742 11.48 -34.39 35.03
CA ARG A 742 10.35 -35.13 34.47
C ARG A 742 10.49 -35.28 32.95
N GLY A 743 10.92 -34.23 32.26
CA GLY A 743 11.29 -34.28 30.84
C GLY A 743 12.41 -35.29 30.56
N LEU A 744 13.51 -35.25 31.33
CA LEU A 744 14.60 -36.21 31.24
C LEU A 744 14.15 -37.65 31.43
N TRP A 745 13.29 -37.89 32.44
CA TRP A 745 12.69 -39.20 32.68
C TRP A 745 11.93 -39.68 31.43
N GLY A 746 11.10 -38.83 30.83
CA GLY A 746 10.39 -39.14 29.58
C GLY A 746 11.35 -39.47 28.43
N CYS A 747 12.44 -38.71 28.28
CA CYS A 747 13.47 -38.99 27.27
C CYS A 747 14.15 -40.35 27.47
N TYR A 748 14.47 -40.73 28.70
CA TYR A 748 15.10 -42.02 29.02
C TYR A 748 14.13 -43.19 28.85
N LEU A 749 12.88 -43.01 29.26
CA LEU A 749 11.84 -44.03 29.14
C LEU A 749 11.59 -44.37 27.66
N ASN A 750 11.33 -43.36 26.82
CA ASN A 750 11.02 -43.58 25.40
C ASN A 750 12.22 -44.12 24.60
N ARG A 751 13.46 -43.91 25.07
CA ARG A 751 14.68 -44.51 24.50
C ARG A 751 14.97 -45.92 25.05
N LEU A 752 14.11 -46.45 25.91
CA LEU A 752 14.27 -47.74 26.60
C LEU A 752 15.56 -47.83 27.44
N TRP A 753 16.05 -46.71 27.96
CA TRP A 753 17.17 -46.66 28.89
C TRP A 753 16.70 -46.91 30.33
N VAL A 754 16.11 -48.09 30.55
CA VAL A 754 15.36 -48.44 31.77
C VAL A 754 16.13 -48.16 33.08
N PRO A 755 17.43 -48.48 33.23
CA PRO A 755 18.16 -48.17 34.47
C PRO A 755 18.27 -46.67 34.76
N ARG A 756 18.43 -45.84 33.72
CA ARG A 756 18.48 -44.37 33.85
C ARG A 756 17.11 -43.80 34.14
N ALA A 757 16.08 -44.27 33.43
CA ALA A 757 14.69 -43.86 33.68
C ALA A 757 14.27 -44.16 35.13
N ARG A 758 14.58 -45.35 35.66
CA ARG A 758 14.24 -45.71 37.04
C ARG A 758 14.97 -44.85 38.08
N ARG A 759 16.27 -44.57 37.86
CA ARG A 759 17.03 -43.67 38.74
C ARG A 759 16.42 -42.27 38.71
N GLN A 760 16.14 -41.75 37.51
CA GLN A 760 15.53 -40.44 37.34
C GLN A 760 14.14 -40.37 38.00
N ALA A 761 13.31 -41.41 37.91
CA ALA A 761 12.00 -41.44 38.58
C ALA A 761 12.13 -41.33 40.11
N ALA A 762 13.11 -42.01 40.70
CA ALA A 762 13.38 -41.93 42.14
C ALA A 762 13.87 -40.53 42.55
N ASP A 763 14.75 -39.92 41.75
CA ASP A 763 15.22 -38.55 41.97
C ASP A 763 14.07 -37.54 41.87
N ASN A 764 13.16 -37.73 40.90
CA ASN A 764 11.96 -36.89 40.72
C ASN A 764 11.02 -36.97 41.92
N LEU A 765 10.81 -38.17 42.48
CA LEU A 765 9.97 -38.36 43.66
C LEU A 765 10.60 -37.70 44.91
N ALA A 766 11.91 -37.88 45.11
CA ALA A 766 12.61 -37.24 46.22
C ALA A 766 12.54 -35.70 46.13
N LEU A 767 12.69 -35.14 44.93
CA LEU A 767 12.54 -33.70 44.71
C LEU A 767 11.08 -33.26 44.94
N ALA A 768 10.10 -33.97 44.38
CA ALA A 768 8.68 -33.65 44.51
C ALA A 768 8.20 -33.65 45.97
N GLN A 769 8.68 -34.57 46.80
CA GLN A 769 8.39 -34.59 48.24
C GLN A 769 8.94 -33.37 48.99
N SER A 770 9.96 -32.70 48.42
CA SER A 770 10.52 -31.47 48.97
C SER A 770 9.85 -30.19 48.44
N ILE A 771 8.87 -30.33 47.54
CA ILE A 771 8.10 -29.23 46.93
C ILE A 771 6.67 -29.31 47.50
N ASP A 772 6.15 -28.19 47.98
CA ASP A 772 4.74 -28.08 48.40
C ASP A 772 3.82 -27.91 47.17
N ASN A 773 3.82 -28.92 46.28
CA ASN A 773 3.01 -28.93 45.06
C ASN A 773 2.41 -30.34 44.82
N PRO A 774 1.09 -30.52 45.05
CA PRO A 774 0.45 -31.84 44.91
C PRO A 774 0.50 -32.37 43.48
N ARG A 775 0.57 -31.51 42.46
CA ARG A 775 0.69 -31.94 41.06
C ARG A 775 2.04 -32.62 40.81
N CYS A 776 3.14 -32.02 41.27
CA CYS A 776 4.47 -32.61 41.14
C CYS A 776 4.55 -33.95 41.89
N LEU A 777 3.94 -34.04 43.08
CA LEU A 777 3.94 -35.27 43.86
C LEU A 777 3.14 -36.39 43.17
N ARG A 778 1.94 -36.08 42.67
CA ARG A 778 1.11 -37.02 41.90
C ARG A 778 1.86 -37.52 40.65
N ASP A 779 2.40 -36.60 39.86
CA ASP A 779 3.08 -36.94 38.61
C ASP A 779 4.36 -37.76 38.89
N ALA A 780 5.04 -37.53 40.02
CA ALA A 780 6.20 -38.33 40.42
C ALA A 780 5.83 -39.78 40.78
N TYR A 781 4.72 -39.98 41.50
CA TYR A 781 4.18 -41.32 41.76
C TYR A 781 3.77 -42.03 40.47
N CYS A 782 3.15 -41.32 39.52
CA CYS A 782 2.88 -41.87 38.18
C CYS A 782 4.16 -42.31 37.47
N ASN A 783 5.21 -41.49 37.48
CA ASN A 783 6.50 -41.83 36.84
C ASN A 783 7.15 -43.07 37.48
N MET A 784 7.06 -43.23 38.80
CA MET A 784 7.53 -44.42 39.53
C MET A 784 6.71 -45.67 39.17
N GLY A 785 5.38 -45.53 39.06
CA GLY A 785 4.49 -46.60 38.64
C GLY A 785 4.80 -47.09 37.22
N LEU A 786 4.95 -46.16 36.27
CA LEU A 786 5.31 -46.45 34.88
C LEU A 786 6.71 -47.08 34.78
N ALA A 787 7.70 -46.59 35.53
CA ALA A 787 9.03 -47.19 35.56
C ALA A 787 9.04 -48.62 36.17
N ALA A 788 8.14 -48.92 37.11
CA ALA A 788 7.98 -50.26 37.68
C ALA A 788 7.26 -51.23 36.71
N LEU A 789 6.34 -50.71 35.89
CA LEU A 789 5.66 -51.46 34.84
C LEU A 789 6.66 -51.99 33.79
N GLU A 790 7.58 -51.15 33.33
CA GLU A 790 8.59 -51.51 32.32
C GLU A 790 9.52 -52.66 32.72
N ILE A 791 9.67 -52.91 34.02
CA ILE A 791 10.48 -54.04 34.55
C ILE A 791 9.62 -55.22 35.01
N GLY A 792 8.32 -55.21 34.72
CA GLY A 792 7.37 -56.27 35.07
C GLY A 792 7.01 -56.33 36.56
N SER A 793 7.30 -55.31 37.36
CA SER A 793 6.99 -55.29 38.80
C SER A 793 5.59 -54.72 39.05
N LEU A 794 4.57 -55.50 38.65
CA LEU A 794 3.16 -55.07 38.67
C LEU A 794 2.67 -54.62 40.05
N GLU A 795 3.04 -55.34 41.12
CA GLU A 795 2.64 -55.01 42.49
C GLU A 795 3.15 -53.61 42.92
N LYS A 796 4.41 -53.30 42.60
CA LYS A 796 4.99 -51.97 42.87
C LYS A 796 4.37 -50.90 41.99
N ALA A 797 4.07 -51.22 40.73
CA ALA A 797 3.42 -50.29 39.82
C ALA A 797 2.04 -49.88 40.35
N VAL A 798 1.23 -50.85 40.78
CA VAL A 798 -0.09 -50.60 41.39
C VAL A 798 0.04 -49.74 42.64
N GLY A 799 0.94 -50.11 43.57
CA GLY A 799 1.12 -49.34 44.80
C GLY A 799 1.48 -47.86 44.58
N PHE A 800 2.33 -47.56 43.60
CA PHE A 800 2.64 -46.17 43.25
C PHE A 800 1.47 -45.45 42.55
N LEU A 801 0.71 -46.13 41.68
CA LEU A 801 -0.45 -45.53 41.02
C LEU A 801 -1.60 -45.25 42.00
N GLU A 802 -1.81 -46.11 43.00
CA GLU A 802 -2.76 -45.87 44.09
C GLU A 802 -2.35 -44.64 44.92
N GLN A 803 -1.05 -44.50 45.21
CA GLN A 803 -0.53 -43.29 45.86
C GLN A 803 -0.75 -42.04 44.99
N ALA A 804 -0.57 -42.12 43.67
CA ALA A 804 -0.89 -41.02 42.77
C ALA A 804 -2.39 -40.65 42.83
N MET A 805 -3.29 -41.63 42.83
CA MET A 805 -4.73 -41.40 42.93
C MET A 805 -5.14 -40.78 44.28
N ALA A 806 -4.43 -41.10 45.35
CA ALA A 806 -4.68 -40.53 46.68
C ALA A 806 -4.28 -39.06 46.81
N VAL A 807 -3.44 -38.53 45.90
CA VAL A 807 -3.04 -37.12 45.91
C VAL A 807 -4.18 -36.26 45.34
N VAL A 808 -4.83 -35.50 46.21
CA VAL A 808 -5.86 -34.52 45.82
C VAL A 808 -5.21 -33.31 45.16
N VAL A 809 -5.47 -33.12 43.87
CA VAL A 809 -5.04 -31.93 43.12
C VAL A 809 -6.27 -31.02 43.00
N PRO A 810 -6.24 -29.79 43.55
CA PRO A 810 -7.34 -28.85 43.40
C PRO A 810 -7.57 -28.51 41.91
N PRO A 811 -8.82 -28.32 41.46
CA PRO A 811 -9.09 -27.89 40.09
C PRO A 811 -8.43 -26.52 39.82
N GLU A 812 -7.89 -26.34 38.62
CA GLU A 812 -7.29 -25.06 38.21
C GLU A 812 -8.36 -23.96 38.33
N THR A 813 -8.12 -22.94 39.17
CA THR A 813 -8.90 -21.70 39.12
C THR A 813 -8.67 -21.06 37.75
N PRO A 814 -9.75 -20.61 37.08
CA PRO A 814 -9.70 -20.12 35.71
C PRO A 814 -8.76 -18.93 35.52
#